data_AF-A0A6P6VM95-F1
#
_entry.id   AF-A0A6P6VM95-F1
#
_cell.length_a   1.000
_cell.length_b   1.000
_cell.length_c   1.000
_cell.angle_alpha   90.00
_cell.angle_beta   90.00
_cell.angle_gamma   90.00
#
_symmetry.space_group_name_H-M   'P 1'
#
loop_
_entity.id
_entity.type
_entity.pdbx_description
1 polymer ?
#
loop_
_entity_poly.entity_id
_entity_poly.type
_entity_poly.pdbx_seq_one_letter_code
_entity_poly.pdbx_strand_id
1 'polypeptide(L)'
;MVISSSAGSFFFSAIYARCTRVARHPLWGAMENLAASRLGPWMVAGDFNIIAEASERLGGAPPNARNMEEFNHTLFKCDLTSVEFDGPQYTWTNGRVWQRLDRALVNREWAEQFAVSRVVHLARGRSDHAPLLIQCGSGRKGTSSFRFLNVWPRHNSFLGIVQEAWGRGGPSHTMSGFYRKLLGVRDKLRVWNKEVFGHIGNRVADLEKEMRTAELQYDTERTVASKIAYHEARATYMHQLAVECGFWRQKSRIKWIQEGDANTTFFHAVVRQRRASNYISRIRGPTGQWLTQVEDIKSSAVSFFESLFSSDRGTDRHPVLPFDLPQVTLGDNEKLLALPTLIEVRDVVFSICPDSAAGPDGFGSGFYQACWEIIKEDLVAAVQDYFKGGWLPKGVTSTSIVLIPKLQGASQWQDFRPISLCNVSSKIISKLVSNRLNQLLPRLISPWQSGFVPGRQIMDNILVTQEHAKDLDRRLEAPNLMLKLDMEKAYDRVEWSFLLFMLRSFGFQEPVVDLLFRLVANNWFSVLVNGEPAGFFKSTRGVRQGDPISPGLFVLVTEYFGKGLYSLFRQGRHRFFQAGGMRVPYLAFADDVIIFTRLSRETLQAISAFFKQYQQYSGQKINVSKSGFVCSSGVSAAQVELVTRILGFQRQFFPLVYLGVPISRGRSSIVDFDGIIAKVRARVYHWSARLLSMGGKLILTKHVLSSMPLYLLQVLKPPKAVLVALGRIFNSFLWDKSHDAKRTHWASWERLCFPTEEGGLGVRLLEDMVKAFSYKLWWRLRQRDSIWSDFMYSKYIGDRHPLQAEVARPSGTWKRLIGIRELVEVQITWSLGPGMVDFWLDTWCELGPLYALVPTDGDRPHFLVAEFLGREGWNRDRLLRWLPGNLVDVIVETPFDLDGHDQILWAKSATGFFSLNSAWELCRQRRGGLTLAGMIWNKGTPLKISFFAWRLMNNFVALDSVMRRRGLPVVSRCSCCLEEAETLPHLFSMDRWQERFGGILQVIVEVSNFLHDLGRAKKLDKAQFNGDRDCVWARFVSDGTRKRRPVLVTWEKPPPLRYKLNTDASVVNGRASGGGVLRDSFGRVILAFYKEFGEKGVLQAEALAVLEGLLICAAKGLRGILVEVDSAVLVSLVNSSAQGGWLLCNVLRRIRRLLDQVAMSFTHIFREANGVADRLAALQGGINQVFDSHLQLPREVRGCIAMDAAQIPSFRLVAQ
;
A
#
# COMPACT_ATOMS: atom_id res chain seq x y z
N MET A 1 -24.55 39.37 -12.98
CA MET A 1 -24.39 38.55 -11.76
C MET A 1 -25.56 38.86 -10.83
N VAL A 2 -26.16 37.84 -10.20
CA VAL A 2 -27.28 37.99 -9.25
C VAL A 2 -26.89 37.30 -7.95
N ILE A 3 -27.05 37.96 -6.79
CA ILE A 3 -26.75 37.38 -5.47
C ILE A 3 -28.05 37.27 -4.69
N SER A 4 -28.34 36.08 -4.17
CA SER A 4 -29.46 35.80 -3.28
C SER A 4 -28.91 35.26 -1.96
N SER A 5 -29.19 35.95 -0.85
CA SER A 5 -28.74 35.58 0.50
C SER A 5 -29.93 35.45 1.43
N SER A 6 -29.98 34.39 2.24
CA SER A 6 -31.08 34.15 3.18
C SER A 6 -30.78 34.50 4.65
N ALA A 7 -29.53 34.85 5.03
CA ALA A 7 -29.15 35.45 6.32
C ALA A 7 -27.63 35.69 6.44
N GLY A 8 -27.22 36.73 7.18
CA GLY A 8 -25.83 36.99 7.62
C GLY A 8 -25.15 38.18 6.93
N SER A 9 -24.30 38.91 7.68
CA SER A 9 -23.48 40.00 7.14
C SER A 9 -22.20 39.47 6.49
N PHE A 10 -21.83 40.02 5.34
CA PHE A 10 -20.60 39.65 4.63
C PHE A 10 -20.05 40.81 3.82
N PHE A 11 -18.76 40.75 3.52
CA PHE A 11 -18.12 41.63 2.58
C PHE A 11 -18.20 41.07 1.17
N PHE A 12 -18.49 41.92 0.19
CA PHE A 12 -18.53 41.55 -1.22
C PHE A 12 -17.56 42.41 -2.03
N SER A 13 -16.87 41.80 -2.98
CA SER A 13 -16.00 42.49 -3.95
C SER A 13 -16.36 42.02 -5.36
N ALA A 14 -16.88 42.93 -6.18
CA ALA A 14 -17.14 42.68 -7.58
C ALA A 14 -15.84 42.83 -8.39
N ILE A 15 -15.53 41.85 -9.24
CA ILE A 15 -14.33 41.85 -10.07
C ILE A 15 -14.66 42.04 -11.54
N TYR A 16 -13.92 42.92 -12.18
CA TYR A 16 -13.78 42.97 -13.63
C TYR A 16 -12.31 43.21 -13.97
N ALA A 17 -11.59 42.11 -14.23
CA ALA A 17 -10.15 42.15 -14.42
C ALA A 17 -9.78 42.51 -15.86
N ARG A 18 -8.63 43.16 -16.05
CA ARG A 18 -8.09 43.46 -17.39
C ARG A 18 -7.69 42.16 -18.12
N CYS A 19 -7.71 42.17 -19.46
CA CYS A 19 -7.41 40.98 -20.28
C CYS A 19 -5.92 40.62 -20.35
N THR A 20 -5.03 41.60 -20.18
CA THR A 20 -3.58 41.40 -20.26
C THR A 20 -2.99 41.06 -18.89
N ARG A 21 -1.91 40.27 -18.88
CA ARG A 21 -1.28 39.78 -17.64
C ARG A 21 -0.81 40.93 -16.74
N VAL A 22 -0.02 41.85 -17.30
CA VAL A 22 0.59 42.96 -16.55
C VAL A 22 -0.49 43.89 -15.98
N ALA A 23 -1.54 44.16 -16.75
CA ALA A 23 -2.62 45.04 -16.30
C ALA A 23 -3.50 44.44 -15.19
N ARG A 24 -3.37 43.15 -14.87
CA ARG A 24 -4.05 42.52 -13.71
C ARG A 24 -3.27 42.64 -12.40
N HIS A 25 -1.98 42.96 -12.43
CA HIS A 25 -1.15 43.04 -11.21
C HIS A 25 -1.68 44.04 -10.16
N PRO A 26 -2.16 45.24 -10.53
CA PRO A 26 -2.77 46.15 -9.56
C PRO A 26 -3.99 45.54 -8.85
N LEU A 27 -4.81 44.75 -9.57
CA LEU A 27 -5.96 44.07 -9.00
C LEU A 27 -5.52 43.01 -7.97
N TRP A 28 -4.46 42.25 -8.27
CA TRP A 28 -3.92 41.27 -7.33
C TRP A 28 -3.43 41.93 -6.03
N GLY A 29 -2.70 43.05 -6.14
CA GLY A 29 -2.28 43.82 -4.97
C GLY A 29 -3.46 44.36 -4.16
N ALA A 30 -4.49 44.87 -4.83
CA ALA A 30 -5.72 45.32 -4.17
C ALA A 30 -6.45 44.18 -3.44
N MET A 31 -6.52 42.99 -4.04
CA MET A 31 -7.09 41.81 -3.40
C MET A 31 -6.30 41.39 -2.16
N GLU A 32 -4.96 41.39 -2.22
CA GLU A 32 -4.11 41.06 -1.06
C GLU A 32 -4.30 42.05 0.09
N ASN A 33 -4.39 43.36 -0.20
CA ASN A 33 -4.64 44.39 0.81
C ASN A 33 -6.04 44.29 1.44
N LEU A 34 -7.06 43.97 0.63
CA LEU A 34 -8.42 43.73 1.13
C LEU A 34 -8.49 42.48 2.00
N ALA A 35 -7.74 41.42 1.65
CA ALA A 35 -7.66 40.22 2.46
C ALA A 35 -7.05 40.50 3.84
N ALA A 36 -5.98 41.30 3.89
CA ALA A 36 -5.29 41.64 5.14
C ALA A 36 -6.11 42.54 6.07
N SER A 37 -7.03 43.35 5.53
CA SER A 37 -7.83 44.32 6.29
C SER A 37 -9.22 43.82 6.70
N ARG A 38 -9.74 42.75 6.09
CA ARG A 38 -11.10 42.26 6.34
C ARG A 38 -11.13 41.19 7.44
N LEU A 39 -11.80 41.51 8.54
CA LEU A 39 -12.13 40.56 9.60
C LEU A 39 -13.59 40.10 9.42
N GLY A 40 -13.79 38.92 8.81
CA GLY A 40 -15.10 38.30 8.64
C GLY A 40 -15.35 37.70 7.25
N PRO A 41 -16.56 37.15 7.00
CA PRO A 41 -16.92 36.53 5.71
C PRO A 41 -16.72 37.46 4.53
N TRP A 42 -15.95 37.01 3.54
CA TRP A 42 -15.67 37.78 2.34
C TRP A 42 -15.85 36.93 1.08
N MET A 43 -16.62 37.47 0.14
CA MET A 43 -16.77 36.94 -1.22
C MET A 43 -16.21 37.90 -2.26
N VAL A 44 -15.50 37.33 -3.24
CA VAL A 44 -14.98 38.02 -4.42
C VAL A 44 -15.56 37.34 -5.65
N ALA A 45 -16.34 38.06 -6.46
CA ALA A 45 -16.98 37.44 -7.63
C ALA A 45 -17.04 38.37 -8.85
N GLY A 46 -16.98 37.78 -10.04
CA GLY A 46 -17.05 38.51 -11.31
C GLY A 46 -16.16 37.89 -12.38
N ASP A 47 -15.82 38.68 -13.40
CA ASP A 47 -15.00 38.26 -14.53
C ASP A 47 -13.51 38.53 -14.23
N PHE A 48 -12.74 37.46 -14.06
CA PHE A 48 -11.31 37.55 -13.78
C PHE A 48 -10.46 37.58 -15.06
N ASN A 49 -11.06 37.44 -16.23
CA ASN A 49 -10.37 37.38 -17.53
C ASN A 49 -9.19 36.39 -17.56
N ILE A 50 -9.28 35.34 -16.74
CA ILE A 50 -8.24 34.35 -16.52
C ILE A 50 -8.83 33.01 -16.12
N ILE A 51 -8.19 31.94 -16.59
CA ILE A 51 -8.49 30.57 -16.16
C ILE A 51 -7.55 30.19 -15.00
N ALA A 52 -8.02 29.34 -14.10
CA ALA A 52 -7.28 28.78 -12.98
C ALA A 52 -6.64 27.43 -13.32
N GLU A 53 -7.09 26.71 -14.35
CA GLU A 53 -6.51 25.42 -14.78
C GLU A 53 -6.68 25.22 -16.29
N ALA A 54 -5.82 24.40 -16.91
CA ALA A 54 -5.84 24.20 -18.36
C ALA A 54 -7.15 23.55 -18.88
N SER A 55 -7.82 22.74 -18.06
CA SER A 55 -9.10 22.10 -18.37
C SER A 55 -10.27 23.08 -18.52
N GLU A 56 -10.11 24.33 -18.06
CA GLU A 56 -11.11 25.39 -18.16
C GLU A 56 -11.07 26.13 -19.50
N ARG A 57 -10.30 25.63 -20.46
CA ARG A 57 -10.26 26.14 -21.82
C ARG A 57 -10.51 25.02 -22.82
N LEU A 58 -11.32 25.32 -23.84
CA LEU A 58 -11.50 24.47 -25.01
C LEU A 58 -11.27 25.30 -26.28
N GLY A 59 -10.39 24.81 -27.16
CA GLY A 59 -10.04 25.48 -28.40
C GLY A 59 -8.93 26.54 -28.29
N GLY A 60 -8.31 26.84 -29.43
CA GLY A 60 -7.21 27.80 -29.57
C GLY A 60 -5.84 27.29 -29.09
N ALA A 61 -4.87 28.20 -28.99
CA ALA A 61 -3.53 27.90 -28.51
C ALA A 61 -3.52 27.52 -27.00
N PRO A 62 -2.54 26.72 -26.54
CA PRO A 62 -2.42 26.32 -25.14
C PRO A 62 -2.45 27.54 -24.19
N PRO A 63 -3.19 27.47 -23.06
CA PRO A 63 -3.27 28.58 -22.13
C PRO A 63 -1.92 28.88 -21.47
N ASN A 64 -1.66 30.17 -21.24
CA ASN A 64 -0.43 30.63 -20.61
C ASN A 64 -0.42 30.24 -19.13
N ALA A 65 0.49 29.35 -18.73
CA ALA A 65 0.62 28.85 -17.36
C ALA A 65 0.88 29.95 -16.33
N ARG A 66 1.63 30.99 -16.71
CA ARG A 66 2.01 32.12 -15.85
C ARG A 66 0.84 32.92 -15.35
N ASN A 67 -0.12 33.13 -16.25
CA ASN A 67 -1.37 33.79 -15.92
C ASN A 67 -2.10 33.00 -14.82
N MET A 68 -2.27 31.70 -15.02
CA MET A 68 -3.01 30.86 -14.07
C MET A 68 -2.30 30.76 -12.73
N GLU A 69 -0.97 30.73 -12.73
CA GLU A 69 -0.19 30.63 -11.51
C GLU A 69 -0.24 31.91 -10.66
N GLU A 70 -0.06 33.08 -11.28
CA GLU A 70 -0.19 34.37 -10.59
C GLU A 70 -1.58 34.48 -9.97
N PHE A 71 -2.62 34.09 -10.71
CA PHE A 71 -3.98 34.06 -10.20
C PHE A 71 -4.12 33.15 -8.97
N ASN A 72 -3.72 31.88 -9.07
CA ASN A 72 -3.82 30.92 -7.98
C ASN A 72 -2.98 31.28 -6.75
N HIS A 73 -1.81 31.90 -6.95
CA HIS A 73 -0.96 32.39 -5.87
C HIS A 73 -1.63 33.56 -5.12
N THR A 74 -2.24 34.50 -5.84
CA THR A 74 -3.05 35.57 -5.24
C THR A 74 -4.21 34.98 -4.45
N LEU A 75 -4.93 34.00 -5.00
CA LEU A 75 -6.03 33.34 -4.27
C LEU A 75 -5.55 32.72 -2.97
N PHE A 76 -4.41 32.03 -3.00
CA PHE A 76 -3.81 31.43 -1.82
C PHE A 76 -3.45 32.46 -0.75
N LYS A 77 -2.77 33.55 -1.14
CA LYS A 77 -2.40 34.63 -0.21
C LYS A 77 -3.60 35.30 0.43
N CYS A 78 -4.69 35.44 -0.32
CA CYS A 78 -5.93 36.02 0.18
C CYS A 78 -6.79 35.02 0.97
N ASP A 79 -6.33 33.77 1.15
CA ASP A 79 -7.12 32.63 1.65
C ASP A 79 -8.48 32.45 0.94
N LEU A 80 -8.53 32.81 -0.35
CA LEU A 80 -9.72 32.72 -1.18
C LEU A 80 -9.79 31.35 -1.88
N THR A 81 -10.98 30.77 -1.87
CA THR A 81 -11.28 29.48 -2.50
C THR A 81 -12.46 29.61 -3.43
N SER A 82 -12.40 28.97 -4.60
CA SER A 82 -13.53 29.00 -5.55
C SER A 82 -14.72 28.26 -4.97
N VAL A 83 -15.90 28.86 -5.09
CA VAL A 83 -17.18 28.20 -4.84
C VAL A 83 -17.46 27.26 -6.01
N GLU A 84 -17.98 26.07 -5.72
CA GLU A 84 -18.39 25.13 -6.77
C GLU A 84 -19.59 25.68 -7.55
N PHE A 85 -19.63 25.37 -8.85
CA PHE A 85 -20.64 25.88 -9.76
C PHE A 85 -21.47 24.78 -10.40
N ASP A 86 -22.65 25.18 -10.83
CA ASP A 86 -23.66 24.39 -11.50
C ASP A 86 -23.91 24.94 -12.90
N GLY A 87 -24.01 24.08 -13.93
CA GLY A 87 -24.30 24.52 -15.31
C GLY A 87 -23.13 24.29 -16.28
N PRO A 88 -23.10 24.98 -17.44
CA PRO A 88 -22.04 24.81 -18.44
C PRO A 88 -20.64 25.07 -17.86
N GLN A 89 -19.67 24.21 -18.18
CA GLN A 89 -18.30 24.30 -17.66
C GLN A 89 -17.60 25.61 -18.01
N TYR A 90 -17.89 26.18 -19.19
CA TYR A 90 -17.28 27.41 -19.70
C TYR A 90 -18.27 28.56 -19.54
N THR A 91 -17.83 29.67 -18.97
CA THR A 91 -18.68 30.86 -18.77
C THR A 91 -18.64 31.75 -19.99
N TRP A 92 -17.52 31.81 -20.71
CA TRP A 92 -17.32 32.68 -21.88
C TRP A 92 -17.06 31.88 -23.17
N THR A 93 -17.53 32.39 -24.32
CA THR A 93 -17.10 31.92 -25.65
C THR A 93 -17.23 32.97 -26.75
N ASN A 94 -16.33 32.91 -27.73
CA ASN A 94 -16.46 33.63 -29.01
C ASN A 94 -16.80 32.70 -30.19
N GLY A 95 -17.31 31.49 -29.92
CA GLY A 95 -17.64 30.47 -30.92
C GLY A 95 -16.46 29.60 -31.37
N ARG A 96 -15.20 30.07 -31.25
CA ARG A 96 -13.98 29.29 -31.56
C ARG A 96 -13.23 28.82 -30.31
N VAL A 97 -13.27 29.62 -29.25
CA VAL A 97 -12.61 29.37 -27.98
C VAL A 97 -13.64 29.48 -26.86
N TRP A 98 -13.57 28.59 -25.88
CA TRP A 98 -14.45 28.53 -24.72
C TRP A 98 -13.60 28.59 -23.45
N GLN A 99 -13.96 29.43 -22.49
CA GLN A 99 -13.18 29.63 -21.26
C GLN A 99 -14.07 29.81 -20.02
N ARG A 100 -13.58 29.42 -18.83
CA ARG A 100 -14.18 29.77 -17.54
C ARG A 100 -13.50 31.00 -16.95
N LEU A 101 -14.03 32.18 -17.24
CA LEU A 101 -13.47 33.47 -16.80
C LEU A 101 -14.21 34.04 -15.58
N ASP A 102 -15.50 33.75 -15.46
CA ASP A 102 -16.38 34.25 -14.40
C ASP A 102 -16.38 33.30 -13.20
N ARG A 103 -16.17 33.83 -11.98
CA ARG A 103 -16.07 33.03 -10.75
C ARG A 103 -16.65 33.73 -9.54
N ALA A 104 -16.95 32.96 -8.51
CA ALA A 104 -17.09 33.44 -7.14
C ALA A 104 -16.07 32.72 -6.24
N LEU A 105 -15.41 33.49 -5.39
CA LEU A 105 -14.35 33.07 -4.49
C LEU A 105 -14.69 33.51 -3.06
N VAL A 106 -14.36 32.71 -2.06
CA VAL A 106 -14.73 32.95 -0.65
C VAL A 106 -13.58 32.64 0.31
N ASN A 107 -13.48 33.41 1.40
CA ASN A 107 -12.49 33.18 2.46
C ASN A 107 -12.93 32.12 3.49
N ARG A 108 -12.08 31.82 4.46
CA ARG A 108 -12.37 30.83 5.52
C ARG A 108 -13.61 31.20 6.34
N GLU A 109 -13.71 32.45 6.76
CA GLU A 109 -14.76 32.98 7.62
C GLU A 109 -16.13 32.84 6.93
N TRP A 110 -16.16 32.99 5.60
CA TRP A 110 -17.35 32.71 4.80
C TRP A 110 -17.80 31.26 4.91
N ALA A 111 -16.88 30.29 4.81
CA ALA A 111 -17.21 28.88 4.93
C ALA A 111 -17.68 28.48 6.34
N GLU A 112 -17.32 29.26 7.37
CA GLU A 112 -17.78 29.06 8.74
C GLU A 112 -19.18 29.63 8.98
N GLN A 113 -19.54 30.74 8.30
CA GLN A 113 -20.84 31.41 8.45
C GLN A 113 -21.92 30.89 7.47
N PHE A 114 -21.56 30.66 6.21
CA PHE A 114 -22.47 30.21 5.15
C PHE A 114 -22.23 28.74 4.83
N ALA A 115 -22.96 27.87 5.54
CA ALA A 115 -22.87 26.42 5.34
C ALA A 115 -23.27 25.99 3.92
N VAL A 116 -24.06 26.82 3.21
CA VAL A 116 -24.44 26.60 1.81
C VAL A 116 -24.01 27.81 0.99
N SER A 117 -23.12 27.59 0.02
CA SER A 117 -22.70 28.59 -0.96
C SER A 117 -22.67 27.96 -2.33
N ARG A 118 -23.37 28.56 -3.29
CA ARG A 118 -23.62 27.98 -4.60
C ARG A 118 -23.46 29.03 -5.68
N VAL A 119 -22.86 28.64 -6.80
CA VAL A 119 -22.84 29.42 -8.04
C VAL A 119 -23.56 28.64 -9.12
N VAL A 120 -24.44 29.28 -9.90
CA VAL A 120 -25.08 28.69 -11.08
C VAL A 120 -24.71 29.52 -12.30
N HIS A 121 -24.13 28.88 -13.30
CA HIS A 121 -23.94 29.44 -14.64
C HIS A 121 -25.26 29.33 -15.39
N LEU A 122 -25.95 30.46 -15.55
CA LEU A 122 -27.20 30.55 -16.28
C LEU A 122 -26.96 30.45 -17.80
N ALA A 123 -28.02 30.18 -18.55
CA ALA A 123 -27.95 30.17 -20.01
C ALA A 123 -27.49 31.54 -20.53
N ARG A 124 -26.55 31.55 -21.49
CA ARG A 124 -25.94 32.80 -21.99
C ARG A 124 -26.92 33.70 -22.75
N GLY A 125 -27.99 33.13 -23.30
CA GLY A 125 -28.93 33.86 -24.15
C GLY A 125 -28.21 34.48 -25.35
N ARG A 126 -28.21 35.82 -25.44
CA ARG A 126 -27.51 36.60 -26.47
C ARG A 126 -26.11 37.09 -26.05
N SER A 127 -25.65 36.79 -24.83
CA SER A 127 -24.33 37.18 -24.32
C SER A 127 -23.26 36.14 -24.69
N ASP A 128 -22.02 36.60 -24.83
CA ASP A 128 -20.83 35.77 -24.89
C ASP A 128 -20.43 35.21 -23.51
N HIS A 129 -20.93 35.80 -22.42
CA HIS A 129 -20.79 35.32 -21.03
C HIS A 129 -22.06 34.62 -20.50
N ALA A 130 -21.86 33.68 -19.59
CA ALA A 130 -22.91 33.04 -18.80
C ALA A 130 -23.14 33.84 -17.51
N PRO A 131 -24.37 34.34 -17.25
CA PRO A 131 -24.64 35.04 -16.00
C PRO A 131 -24.42 34.13 -14.78
N LEU A 132 -23.73 34.65 -13.76
CA LEU A 132 -23.58 33.98 -12.47
C LEU A 132 -24.78 34.28 -11.55
N LEU A 133 -25.48 33.25 -11.09
CA LEU A 133 -26.41 33.31 -9.96
C LEU A 133 -25.73 32.72 -8.72
N ILE A 134 -25.46 33.57 -7.73
CA ILE A 134 -24.83 33.20 -6.47
C ILE A 134 -25.92 33.08 -5.42
N GLN A 135 -26.00 31.93 -4.77
CA GLN A 135 -26.95 31.67 -3.69
C GLN A 135 -26.17 31.31 -2.43
N CYS A 136 -26.44 32.00 -1.33
CA CYS A 136 -25.82 31.72 -0.04
C CYS A 136 -26.86 31.69 1.08
N GLY A 137 -26.66 30.79 2.05
CA GLY A 137 -27.58 30.64 3.16
C GLY A 137 -26.92 30.05 4.40
N SER A 138 -27.48 30.41 5.55
CA SER A 138 -27.21 29.77 6.83
C SER A 138 -27.87 28.39 6.84
N GLY A 139 -27.15 27.36 6.40
CA GLY A 139 -27.57 25.99 6.70
C GLY A 139 -27.69 25.84 8.22
N ARG A 140 -28.77 25.21 8.70
CA ARG A 140 -28.88 24.84 10.12
C ARG A 140 -27.62 24.06 10.50
N LYS A 141 -26.93 24.46 11.58
CA LYS A 141 -25.84 23.65 12.13
C LYS A 141 -26.44 22.33 12.61
N GLY A 142 -26.29 21.28 11.81
CA GLY A 142 -26.65 19.93 12.22
C GLY A 142 -26.02 19.56 13.56
N THR A 143 -26.73 18.78 14.37
CA THR A 143 -26.20 18.23 15.61
C THR A 143 -24.96 17.38 15.30
N SER A 144 -23.81 17.72 15.86
CA SER A 144 -22.58 16.98 15.62
C SER A 144 -22.68 15.55 16.19
N SER A 145 -22.39 14.55 15.37
CA SER A 145 -22.30 13.17 15.84
C SER A 145 -20.99 12.94 16.58
N PHE A 146 -21.03 12.11 17.63
CA PHE A 146 -19.84 11.71 18.35
C PHE A 146 -18.86 10.99 17.42
N ARG A 147 -17.57 11.32 17.53
CA ARG A 147 -16.48 10.67 16.82
C ARG A 147 -15.27 10.58 17.73
N PHE A 148 -14.73 9.38 17.89
CA PHE A 148 -13.50 9.13 18.61
C PHE A 148 -12.32 9.84 17.93
N LEU A 149 -11.50 10.54 18.72
CA LEU A 149 -10.30 11.22 18.23
C LEU A 149 -9.06 10.39 18.57
N ASN A 150 -8.21 10.10 17.56
CA ASN A 150 -7.01 9.27 17.74
C ASN A 150 -5.92 9.95 18.58
N VAL A 151 -6.11 11.22 18.94
CA VAL A 151 -5.25 11.95 19.88
C VAL A 151 -5.62 11.68 21.35
N TRP A 152 -6.85 11.24 21.64
CA TRP A 152 -7.29 11.00 23.02
C TRP A 152 -6.45 9.97 23.77
N PRO A 153 -6.03 8.83 23.18
CA PRO A 153 -5.16 7.86 23.86
C PRO A 153 -3.80 8.41 24.30
N ARG A 154 -3.35 9.54 23.74
CA ARG A 154 -2.08 10.18 24.14
C ARG A 154 -2.20 10.99 25.43
N HIS A 155 -3.43 11.22 25.92
CA HIS A 155 -3.67 11.96 27.16
C HIS A 155 -3.67 11.02 28.37
N ASN A 156 -2.93 11.37 29.42
CA ASN A 156 -2.67 10.49 30.58
C ASN A 156 -3.96 10.02 31.30
N SER A 157 -4.99 10.85 31.39
CA SER A 157 -6.25 10.49 32.05
C SER A 157 -7.21 9.65 31.20
N PHE A 158 -6.95 9.47 29.91
CA PHE A 158 -7.89 8.82 28.99
C PHE A 158 -8.23 7.38 29.41
N LEU A 159 -7.21 6.55 29.68
CA LEU A 159 -7.40 5.14 30.02
C LEU A 159 -8.16 4.99 31.35
N GLY A 160 -7.88 5.84 32.33
CA GLY A 160 -8.58 5.84 33.62
C GLY A 160 -10.09 6.09 33.47
N ILE A 161 -10.47 7.06 32.63
CA ILE A 161 -11.88 7.38 32.36
C ILE A 161 -12.59 6.22 31.65
N VAL A 162 -11.92 5.60 30.67
CA VAL A 162 -12.49 4.44 29.97
C VAL A 162 -12.66 3.27 30.95
N GLN A 163 -11.67 3.00 31.79
CA GLN A 163 -11.71 1.91 32.77
C GLN A 163 -12.83 2.11 33.80
N GLU A 164 -12.98 3.32 34.34
CA GLU A 164 -14.07 3.66 35.26
C GLU A 164 -15.44 3.49 34.60
N ALA A 165 -15.62 4.06 33.41
CA ALA A 165 -16.89 3.98 32.68
C ALA A 165 -17.24 2.54 32.27
N TRP A 166 -16.24 1.75 31.88
CA TRP A 166 -16.40 0.35 31.51
C TRP A 166 -16.71 -0.54 32.72
N GLY A 167 -16.11 -0.28 33.89
CA GLY A 167 -16.29 -1.07 35.11
C GLY A 167 -17.69 -1.00 35.72
N ARG A 168 -18.41 0.12 35.55
CA ARG A 168 -19.76 0.34 36.12
C ARG A 168 -20.84 -0.67 35.70
N GLY A 169 -20.63 -1.40 34.60
CA GLY A 169 -21.63 -2.32 34.03
C GLY A 169 -21.46 -3.81 34.36
N GLY A 170 -20.43 -4.20 35.14
CA GLY A 170 -20.04 -5.61 35.35
C GLY A 170 -19.53 -6.31 34.07
N PRO A 171 -19.12 -7.59 34.15
CA PRO A 171 -18.73 -8.38 32.98
C PRO A 171 -19.91 -8.57 32.01
N SER A 172 -19.63 -8.59 30.72
CA SER A 172 -20.64 -8.79 29.67
C SER A 172 -20.24 -9.91 28.73
N HIS A 173 -21.12 -10.90 28.58
CA HIS A 173 -20.89 -12.04 27.69
C HIS A 173 -21.64 -11.97 26.35
N THR A 174 -22.45 -10.92 26.12
CA THR A 174 -23.25 -10.78 24.89
C THR A 174 -22.90 -9.51 24.13
N MET A 175 -23.19 -9.49 22.82
CA MET A 175 -23.01 -8.28 22.01
C MET A 175 -23.88 -7.10 22.48
N SER A 176 -25.09 -7.39 23.00
CA SER A 176 -25.97 -6.39 23.60
C SER A 176 -25.35 -5.74 24.84
N GLY A 177 -24.74 -6.52 25.72
CA GLY A 177 -24.05 -5.99 26.89
C GLY A 177 -22.80 -5.19 26.52
N PHE A 178 -21.99 -5.71 25.60
CA PHE A 178 -20.79 -5.03 25.10
C PHE A 178 -21.15 -3.66 24.50
N TYR A 179 -22.17 -3.61 23.66
CA TYR A 179 -22.63 -2.36 23.05
C TYR A 179 -23.14 -1.36 24.09
N ARG A 180 -23.85 -1.79 25.13
CA ARG A 180 -24.28 -0.89 26.23
C ARG A 180 -23.09 -0.28 26.97
N LYS A 181 -22.05 -1.07 27.27
CA LYS A 181 -20.81 -0.56 27.90
C LYS A 181 -20.10 0.47 27.01
N LEU A 182 -20.07 0.21 25.69
CA LEU A 182 -19.54 1.14 24.69
C LEU A 182 -20.31 2.47 24.67
N LEU A 183 -21.64 2.44 24.80
CA LEU A 183 -22.46 3.64 24.93
C LEU A 183 -22.17 4.40 26.24
N GLY A 184 -21.96 3.68 27.35
CA GLY A 184 -21.54 4.30 28.63
C GLY A 184 -20.21 5.05 28.51
N VAL A 185 -19.21 4.45 27.86
CA VAL A 185 -17.93 5.12 27.56
C VAL A 185 -18.12 6.33 26.67
N ARG A 186 -18.96 6.22 25.63
CA ARG A 186 -19.25 7.35 24.72
C ARG A 186 -19.73 8.57 25.51
N ASP A 187 -20.70 8.36 26.40
CA ASP A 187 -21.34 9.45 27.12
C ASP A 187 -20.35 10.12 28.10
N LYS A 188 -19.46 9.35 28.73
CA LYS A 188 -18.36 9.89 29.54
C LYS A 188 -17.30 10.63 28.72
N LEU A 189 -16.88 10.08 27.57
CA LEU A 189 -15.90 10.74 26.70
C LEU A 189 -16.44 12.05 26.09
N ARG A 190 -17.75 12.17 25.86
CA ARG A 190 -18.37 13.43 25.40
C ARG A 190 -18.18 14.56 26.41
N VAL A 191 -18.44 14.28 27.68
CA VAL A 191 -18.25 15.24 28.78
C VAL A 191 -16.77 15.58 28.93
N TRP A 192 -15.91 14.56 29.04
CA TRP A 192 -14.48 14.73 29.19
C TRP A 192 -13.82 15.51 28.05
N ASN A 193 -14.18 15.24 26.79
CA ASN A 193 -13.61 15.97 25.65
C ASN A 193 -13.95 17.47 25.70
N LYS A 194 -15.15 17.83 26.18
CA LYS A 194 -15.55 19.22 26.34
C LYS A 194 -14.72 19.91 27.43
N GLU A 195 -14.47 19.22 28.53
CA GLU A 195 -13.74 19.75 29.70
C GLU A 195 -12.21 19.82 29.48
N VAL A 196 -11.61 18.82 28.85
CA VAL A 196 -10.14 18.71 28.73
C VAL A 196 -9.58 19.29 27.44
N PHE A 197 -10.20 18.99 26.29
CA PHE A 197 -9.69 19.42 24.98
C PHE A 197 -10.31 20.73 24.51
N GLY A 198 -11.60 20.96 24.77
CA GLY A 198 -12.31 22.18 24.37
C GLY A 198 -12.10 22.52 22.88
N HIS A 199 -11.83 23.80 22.60
CA HIS A 199 -11.44 24.27 21.27
C HIS A 199 -9.91 24.20 21.11
N ILE A 200 -9.43 23.12 20.47
CA ILE A 200 -7.99 22.83 20.27
C ILE A 200 -7.21 24.04 19.72
N GLY A 201 -7.78 24.76 18.75
CA GLY A 201 -7.12 25.91 18.10
C GLY A 201 -6.91 27.11 19.02
N ASN A 202 -7.84 27.37 19.96
CA ASN A 202 -7.69 28.48 20.92
C ASN A 202 -6.51 28.20 21.84
N ARG A 203 -6.40 26.97 22.33
CA ARG A 203 -5.30 26.56 23.21
C ARG A 203 -3.93 26.60 22.55
N VAL A 204 -3.84 26.35 21.24
CA VAL A 204 -2.60 26.54 20.46
C VAL A 204 -2.21 28.03 20.44
N ALA A 205 -3.17 28.92 20.18
CA ALA A 205 -2.93 30.36 20.14
C ALA A 205 -2.51 30.92 21.51
N ASP A 206 -3.13 30.45 22.59
CA ASP A 206 -2.80 30.85 23.96
C ASP A 206 -1.36 30.43 24.32
N LEU A 207 -0.99 29.16 24.06
CA LEU A 207 0.36 28.64 24.30
C LEU A 207 1.43 29.28 23.41
N GLU A 208 1.09 29.67 22.17
CA GLU A 208 2.00 30.42 21.31
C GLU A 208 2.33 31.78 21.92
N LYS A 209 1.32 32.47 22.48
CA LYS A 209 1.50 33.75 23.16
C LYS A 209 2.40 33.58 24.40
N GLU A 210 2.14 32.58 25.24
CA GLU A 210 2.97 32.28 26.41
C GLU A 210 4.43 31.97 26.04
N MET A 211 4.65 31.15 25.00
CA MET A 211 5.98 30.85 24.49
C MET A 211 6.72 32.11 24.02
N ARG A 212 6.05 32.99 23.26
CA ARG A 212 6.64 34.27 22.81
C ARG A 212 7.00 35.18 23.98
N THR A 213 6.17 35.21 25.02
CA THR A 213 6.47 35.98 26.25
C THR A 213 7.70 35.42 26.97
N ALA A 214 7.80 34.10 27.12
CA ALA A 214 8.98 33.45 27.72
C ALA A 214 10.26 33.63 26.88
N GLU A 215 10.13 33.64 25.54
CA GLU A 215 11.22 33.92 24.61
C GLU A 215 11.76 35.34 24.78
N LEU A 216 10.86 36.33 24.82
CA LEU A 216 11.24 37.74 25.04
C LEU A 216 11.92 37.95 26.38
N GLN A 217 11.47 37.25 27.43
CA GLN A 217 12.07 37.31 28.75
C GLN A 217 13.46 36.66 28.77
N TYR A 218 13.65 35.54 28.07
CA TYR A 218 14.97 34.94 27.88
C TYR A 218 15.92 35.84 27.09
N ASP A 219 15.45 36.49 26.03
CA ASP A 219 16.24 37.43 25.23
C ASP A 219 16.73 38.62 26.07
N THR A 220 15.90 39.08 27.02
CA THR A 220 16.21 40.22 27.88
C THR A 220 17.13 39.83 29.05
N GLU A 221 16.79 38.77 29.79
CA GLU A 221 17.46 38.44 31.06
C GLU A 221 18.63 37.46 30.90
N ARG A 222 18.58 36.57 29.91
CA ARG A 222 19.58 35.51 29.62
C ARG A 222 20.03 34.67 30.84
N THR A 223 19.16 34.48 31.82
CA THR A 223 19.43 33.64 33.00
C THR A 223 19.14 32.16 32.71
N VAL A 224 19.67 31.26 33.55
CA VAL A 224 19.36 29.82 33.48
C VAL A 224 17.86 29.57 33.70
N ALA A 225 17.23 30.33 34.59
CA ALA A 225 15.81 30.22 34.88
C ALA A 225 14.94 30.63 33.68
N SER A 226 15.23 31.76 33.02
CA SER A 226 14.48 32.19 31.83
C SER A 226 14.70 31.25 30.64
N LYS A 227 15.89 30.63 30.51
CA LYS A 227 16.15 29.57 29.53
C LYS A 227 15.30 28.32 29.76
N ILE A 228 15.19 27.85 31.01
CA ILE A 228 14.37 26.69 31.37
C ILE A 228 12.90 26.98 31.07
N ALA A 229 12.39 28.14 31.52
CA ALA A 229 11.00 28.56 31.29
C ALA A 229 10.66 28.64 29.79
N TYR A 230 11.55 29.19 28.96
CA TYR A 230 11.38 29.19 27.51
C TYR A 230 11.33 27.77 26.92
N HIS A 231 12.24 26.89 27.32
CA HIS A 231 12.26 25.51 26.82
C HIS A 231 11.02 24.71 27.24
N GLU A 232 10.50 24.92 28.46
CA GLU A 232 9.26 24.31 28.95
C GLU A 232 8.02 24.84 28.20
N ALA A 233 7.92 26.16 28.02
CA ALA A 233 6.84 26.77 27.26
C ALA A 233 6.85 26.30 25.79
N ARG A 234 8.04 26.24 25.18
CA ARG A 234 8.24 25.71 23.83
C ARG A 234 7.88 24.24 23.72
N ALA A 235 8.27 23.40 24.69
CA ALA A 235 7.91 21.99 24.70
C ALA A 235 6.39 21.79 24.79
N THR A 236 5.72 22.58 25.64
CA THR A 236 4.26 22.56 25.81
C THR A 236 3.53 23.00 24.54
N TYR A 237 3.97 24.10 23.92
CA TYR A 237 3.46 24.56 22.63
C TYR A 237 3.65 23.52 21.52
N MET A 238 4.86 22.94 21.41
CA MET A 238 5.15 21.88 20.43
C MET A 238 4.28 20.65 20.63
N HIS A 239 4.02 20.25 21.88
CA HIS A 239 3.12 19.15 22.20
C HIS A 239 1.69 19.45 21.74
N GLN A 240 1.16 20.64 22.05
CA GLN A 240 -0.19 21.02 21.62
C GLN A 240 -0.33 21.15 20.10
N LEU A 241 0.70 21.66 19.42
CA LEU A 241 0.75 21.70 17.95
C LEU A 241 0.71 20.29 17.34
N ALA A 242 1.38 19.32 17.96
CA ALA A 242 1.31 17.92 17.54
C ALA A 242 -0.10 17.33 17.71
N VAL A 243 -0.82 17.71 18.77
CA VAL A 243 -2.24 17.33 18.98
C VAL A 243 -3.13 17.92 17.89
N GLU A 244 -3.01 19.21 17.60
CA GLU A 244 -3.76 19.87 16.52
C GLU A 244 -3.46 19.23 15.15
N CYS A 245 -2.19 18.97 14.87
CA CYS A 245 -1.76 18.30 13.66
C CYS A 245 -2.39 16.90 13.54
N GLY A 246 -2.37 16.10 14.62
CA GLY A 246 -3.01 14.79 14.68
C GLY A 246 -4.51 14.84 14.42
N PHE A 247 -5.20 15.83 14.99
CA PHE A 247 -6.63 16.07 14.77
C PHE A 247 -6.96 16.38 13.30
N TRP A 248 -6.23 17.31 12.67
CA TRP A 248 -6.46 17.68 11.27
C TRP A 248 -5.99 16.59 10.30
N ARG A 249 -4.98 15.80 10.66
CA ARG A 249 -4.57 14.62 9.92
C ARG A 249 -5.69 13.57 9.88
N GLN A 250 -6.30 13.27 11.03
CA GLN A 250 -7.44 12.34 11.10
C GLN A 250 -8.62 12.84 10.24
N LYS A 251 -8.94 14.14 10.31
CA LYS A 251 -10.03 14.74 9.51
C LYS A 251 -9.73 14.79 8.01
N SER A 252 -8.49 15.09 7.62
CA SER A 252 -8.06 15.17 6.22
C SER A 252 -7.91 13.80 5.56
N ARG A 253 -7.86 12.71 6.33
CA ARG A 253 -7.64 11.32 5.86
C ARG A 253 -6.41 11.19 4.94
N ILE A 254 -5.34 11.90 5.26
CA ILE A 254 -4.06 11.81 4.54
C ILE A 254 -3.15 10.83 5.26
N LYS A 255 -2.66 9.81 4.55
CA LYS A 255 -1.89 8.70 5.13
C LYS A 255 -0.36 8.85 5.04
N TRP A 256 0.15 9.70 4.14
CA TRP A 256 1.55 9.69 3.71
C TRP A 256 2.42 10.85 4.23
N ILE A 257 1.85 11.81 4.98
CA ILE A 257 2.62 12.89 5.60
C ILE A 257 3.23 12.42 6.93
N GLN A 258 4.52 12.67 7.12
CA GLN A 258 5.21 12.50 8.40
C GLN A 258 4.98 13.72 9.30
N GLU A 259 4.90 13.50 10.62
CA GLU A 259 4.49 14.49 11.61
C GLU A 259 5.37 15.77 11.64
N GLY A 260 6.65 15.69 11.21
CA GLY A 260 7.59 16.82 11.19
C GLY A 260 7.54 17.75 9.96
N ASP A 261 6.92 17.33 8.86
CA ASP A 261 6.76 18.15 7.62
C ASP A 261 5.29 18.60 7.43
N ALA A 262 4.47 18.37 8.46
CA ALA A 262 3.03 18.52 8.42
C ALA A 262 2.61 19.99 8.62
N ASN A 263 2.18 20.63 7.53
CA ASN A 263 1.57 21.96 7.60
C ASN A 263 0.07 21.82 7.91
N THR A 264 -0.41 22.36 9.04
CA THR A 264 -1.84 22.35 9.41
C THR A 264 -2.69 23.00 8.32
N THR A 265 -2.23 24.11 7.72
CA THR A 265 -2.94 24.81 6.62
C THR A 265 -3.15 23.90 5.40
N PHE A 266 -2.21 22.99 5.11
CA PHE A 266 -2.36 21.99 4.05
C PHE A 266 -3.50 21.01 4.36
N PHE A 267 -3.58 20.50 5.59
CA PHE A 267 -4.68 19.61 5.99
C PHE A 267 -6.03 20.34 5.96
N HIS A 268 -6.08 21.58 6.43
CA HIS A 268 -7.26 22.43 6.33
C HIS A 268 -7.72 22.60 4.88
N ALA A 269 -6.81 22.94 3.96
CA ALA A 269 -7.14 23.08 2.54
C ALA A 269 -7.66 21.77 1.92
N VAL A 270 -7.11 20.61 2.30
CA VAL A 270 -7.60 19.30 1.84
C VAL A 270 -8.99 18.99 2.39
N VAL A 271 -9.24 19.26 3.68
CA VAL A 271 -10.57 19.07 4.28
C VAL A 271 -11.60 19.97 3.62
N ARG A 272 -11.28 21.26 3.41
CA ARG A 272 -12.15 22.22 2.71
C ARG A 272 -12.52 21.74 1.31
N GLN A 273 -11.52 21.37 0.51
CA GLN A 273 -11.74 20.87 -0.85
C GLN A 273 -12.65 19.63 -0.88
N ARG A 274 -12.45 18.68 0.04
CA ARG A 274 -13.30 17.48 0.11
C ARG A 274 -14.72 17.76 0.56
N ARG A 275 -14.90 18.74 1.46
CA ARG A 275 -16.24 19.17 1.88
C ARG A 275 -16.97 19.80 0.71
N ALA A 276 -16.31 20.69 -0.04
CA ALA A 276 -16.87 21.28 -1.25
C ALA A 276 -17.26 20.19 -2.24
N SER A 277 -16.33 19.31 -2.62
CA SER A 277 -16.56 18.29 -3.66
C SER A 277 -17.62 17.25 -3.31
N ASN A 278 -17.87 17.02 -2.02
CA ASN A 278 -18.84 16.03 -1.56
C ASN A 278 -20.18 16.66 -1.17
N TYR A 279 -20.30 17.99 -1.24
CA TYR A 279 -21.53 18.69 -0.89
C TYR A 279 -22.56 18.52 -2.01
N ILE A 280 -23.71 17.95 -1.67
CA ILE A 280 -24.82 17.73 -2.59
C ILE A 280 -25.75 18.92 -2.48
N SER A 281 -25.61 19.87 -3.42
CA SER A 281 -26.43 21.09 -3.47
C SER A 281 -27.79 20.87 -4.13
N ARG A 282 -27.84 19.97 -5.12
CA ARG A 282 -29.05 19.58 -5.84
C ARG A 282 -28.94 18.19 -6.43
N ILE A 283 -30.07 17.58 -6.74
CA ILE A 283 -30.13 16.32 -7.46
C ILE A 283 -31.33 16.31 -8.42
N ARG A 284 -31.22 15.61 -9.55
CA ARG A 284 -32.40 15.34 -10.38
C ARG A 284 -33.25 14.25 -9.74
N GLY A 285 -34.53 14.57 -9.50
CA GLY A 285 -35.53 13.61 -9.09
C GLY A 285 -35.92 12.63 -10.21
N PRO A 286 -36.75 11.61 -9.91
CA PRO A 286 -37.13 10.56 -10.86
C PRO A 286 -37.83 11.10 -12.12
N THR A 287 -38.56 12.19 -12.00
CA THR A 287 -39.28 12.88 -13.09
C THR A 287 -38.41 13.87 -13.88
N GLY A 288 -37.11 13.97 -13.56
CA GLY A 288 -36.15 14.89 -14.18
C GLY A 288 -36.11 16.30 -13.57
N GLN A 289 -36.99 16.62 -12.62
CA GLN A 289 -37.00 17.90 -11.90
C GLN A 289 -35.79 18.07 -10.96
N TRP A 290 -35.32 19.29 -10.76
CA TRP A 290 -34.22 19.57 -9.83
C TRP A 290 -34.74 19.76 -8.40
N LEU A 291 -34.25 18.94 -7.47
CA LEU A 291 -34.47 19.09 -6.04
C LEU A 291 -33.32 19.92 -5.46
N THR A 292 -33.64 21.03 -4.80
CA THR A 292 -32.66 21.97 -4.21
C THR A 292 -32.83 22.15 -2.71
N GLN A 293 -33.99 21.80 -2.15
CA GLN A 293 -34.23 21.85 -0.71
C GLN A 293 -33.58 20.64 -0.02
N VAL A 294 -32.94 20.88 1.13
CA VAL A 294 -32.17 19.85 1.84
C VAL A 294 -33.05 18.65 2.21
N GLU A 295 -34.29 18.88 2.67
CA GLU A 295 -35.18 17.79 3.07
C GLU A 295 -35.74 17.00 1.89
N ASP A 296 -35.97 17.64 0.73
CA ASP A 296 -36.35 16.94 -0.50
C ASP A 296 -35.19 16.08 -1.03
N ILE A 297 -33.96 16.59 -0.96
CA ILE A 297 -32.75 15.85 -1.34
C ILE A 297 -32.58 14.63 -0.42
N LYS A 298 -32.72 14.81 0.91
CA LYS A 298 -32.66 13.72 1.89
C LYS A 298 -33.73 12.66 1.62
N SER A 299 -34.98 13.06 1.42
CA SER A 299 -36.10 12.15 1.16
C SER A 299 -35.92 11.38 -0.15
N SER A 300 -35.47 12.06 -1.21
CA SER A 300 -35.15 11.46 -2.50
C SER A 300 -34.00 10.45 -2.40
N ALA A 301 -32.96 10.76 -1.61
CA ALA A 301 -31.85 9.84 -1.35
C ALA A 301 -32.34 8.56 -0.66
N VAL A 302 -33.13 8.71 0.41
CA VAL A 302 -33.69 7.59 1.17
C VAL A 302 -34.54 6.71 0.26
N SER A 303 -35.50 7.29 -0.46
CA SER A 303 -36.38 6.56 -1.38
C SER A 303 -35.59 5.76 -2.44
N PHE A 304 -34.56 6.38 -3.04
CA PHE A 304 -33.74 5.72 -4.05
C PHE A 304 -32.95 4.53 -3.49
N PHE A 305 -32.28 4.71 -2.35
CA PHE A 305 -31.45 3.65 -1.76
C PHE A 305 -32.30 2.56 -1.10
N GLU A 306 -33.43 2.90 -0.47
CA GLU A 306 -34.37 1.92 0.07
C GLU A 306 -34.94 1.04 -1.04
N SER A 307 -35.37 1.62 -2.15
CA SER A 307 -35.80 0.86 -3.34
C SER A 307 -34.67 -0.01 -3.89
N LEU A 308 -33.44 0.51 -3.95
CA LEU A 308 -32.28 -0.26 -4.42
C LEU A 308 -32.01 -1.49 -3.55
N PHE A 309 -32.10 -1.38 -2.23
CA PHE A 309 -31.86 -2.48 -1.28
C PHE A 309 -33.12 -3.30 -0.96
N SER A 310 -34.23 -3.04 -1.65
CA SER A 310 -35.45 -3.82 -1.55
C SER A 310 -35.49 -4.89 -2.65
N SER A 311 -35.80 -6.14 -2.28
CA SER A 311 -35.94 -7.25 -3.23
C SER A 311 -37.12 -7.03 -4.18
N ASP A 312 -36.95 -7.40 -5.44
CA ASP A 312 -38.01 -7.39 -6.44
C ASP A 312 -38.85 -8.69 -6.26
N ARG A 313 -40.09 -8.58 -5.76
CA ARG A 313 -40.96 -9.75 -5.47
C ARG A 313 -41.10 -10.66 -6.72
N GLY A 314 -40.55 -11.88 -6.67
CA GLY A 314 -40.68 -12.88 -7.77
C GLY A 314 -39.53 -13.86 -7.99
N THR A 315 -38.48 -13.89 -7.15
CA THR A 315 -37.21 -14.61 -7.39
C THR A 315 -36.94 -15.81 -6.47
N ASP A 316 -37.98 -16.50 -5.99
CA ASP A 316 -37.81 -17.74 -5.20
C ASP A 316 -37.53 -18.99 -6.06
N ARG A 317 -37.49 -18.83 -7.39
CA ARG A 317 -37.11 -19.92 -8.28
C ARG A 317 -35.59 -20.04 -8.34
N HIS A 318 -35.06 -21.21 -8.03
CA HIS A 318 -33.64 -21.52 -8.17
C HIS A 318 -33.36 -22.27 -9.47
N PRO A 319 -32.22 -22.02 -10.14
CA PRO A 319 -31.84 -22.81 -11.31
C PRO A 319 -31.40 -24.21 -10.91
N VAL A 320 -31.58 -25.18 -11.82
CA VAL A 320 -30.80 -26.41 -11.80
C VAL A 320 -29.39 -26.07 -12.28
N LEU A 321 -28.35 -26.45 -11.52
CA LEU A 321 -26.98 -26.19 -11.90
C LEU A 321 -26.60 -27.03 -13.13
N PRO A 322 -26.20 -26.42 -14.27
CA PRO A 322 -25.78 -27.16 -15.47
C PRO A 322 -24.30 -27.55 -15.42
N PHE A 323 -23.69 -27.56 -14.24
CA PHE A 323 -22.27 -27.82 -13.99
C PHE A 323 -22.04 -28.18 -12.52
N ASP A 324 -20.92 -28.86 -12.27
CA ASP A 324 -20.50 -29.20 -10.91
C ASP A 324 -19.75 -28.03 -10.24
N LEU A 325 -19.99 -27.87 -8.93
CA LEU A 325 -19.28 -26.94 -8.07
C LEU A 325 -18.34 -27.70 -7.12
N PRO A 326 -17.13 -27.17 -6.84
CA PRO A 326 -16.28 -27.71 -5.79
C PRO A 326 -17.00 -27.71 -4.44
N GLN A 327 -16.83 -28.77 -3.66
CA GLN A 327 -17.50 -28.93 -2.38
C GLN A 327 -16.60 -28.51 -1.20
N VAL A 328 -17.21 -27.80 -0.25
CA VAL A 328 -16.67 -27.49 1.07
C VAL A 328 -16.69 -28.78 1.90
N THR A 329 -15.58 -29.09 2.57
CA THR A 329 -15.47 -30.33 3.35
C THR A 329 -16.12 -30.18 4.74
N LEU A 330 -16.33 -31.29 5.45
CA LEU A 330 -16.78 -31.24 6.84
C LEU A 330 -15.79 -30.46 7.73
N GLY A 331 -14.49 -30.73 7.60
CA GLY A 331 -13.45 -30.01 8.35
C GLY A 331 -13.37 -28.51 8.02
N ASP A 332 -13.74 -28.10 6.80
CA ASP A 332 -13.84 -26.68 6.45
C ASP A 332 -15.04 -26.00 7.15
N ASN A 333 -16.19 -26.69 7.22
CA ASN A 333 -17.36 -26.21 7.97
C ASN A 333 -17.03 -26.07 9.47
N GLU A 334 -16.38 -27.07 10.07
CA GLU A 334 -15.94 -27.03 11.47
C GLU A 334 -15.00 -25.84 11.74
N LYS A 335 -14.02 -25.59 10.86
CA LYS A 335 -13.11 -24.44 10.96
C LYS A 335 -13.86 -23.11 10.88
N LEU A 336 -14.89 -23.00 10.05
CA LEU A 336 -15.71 -21.79 9.96
C LEU A 336 -16.53 -21.56 11.23
N LEU A 337 -17.01 -22.63 11.88
CA LEU A 337 -17.82 -22.56 13.10
C LEU A 337 -17.01 -22.47 14.40
N ALA A 338 -15.72 -22.83 14.37
CA ALA A 338 -14.85 -22.87 15.55
C ALA A 338 -14.92 -21.56 16.36
N LEU A 339 -15.06 -21.65 17.68
CA LEU A 339 -15.14 -20.45 18.52
C LEU A 339 -13.87 -19.62 18.40
N PRO A 340 -13.97 -18.32 18.11
CA PRO A 340 -12.78 -17.48 17.97
C PRO A 340 -11.97 -17.38 19.25
N THR A 341 -10.65 -17.47 19.11
CA THR A 341 -9.72 -17.31 20.23
C THR A 341 -9.42 -15.83 20.51
N LEU A 342 -8.92 -15.52 21.70
CA LEU A 342 -8.48 -14.17 22.03
C LEU A 342 -7.42 -13.65 21.05
N ILE A 343 -6.48 -14.51 20.64
CA ILE A 343 -5.41 -14.17 19.69
C ILE A 343 -6.01 -13.84 18.33
N GLU A 344 -6.93 -14.67 17.83
CA GLU A 344 -7.58 -14.44 16.53
C GLU A 344 -8.36 -13.11 16.51
N VAL A 345 -9.13 -12.82 17.58
CA VAL A 345 -9.86 -11.55 17.70
C VAL A 345 -8.89 -10.37 17.79
N ARG A 346 -7.80 -10.50 18.54
CA ARG A 346 -6.75 -9.47 18.65
C ARG A 346 -6.14 -9.18 17.28
N ASP A 347 -5.73 -10.20 16.55
CA ASP A 347 -5.10 -10.03 15.24
C ASP A 347 -6.03 -9.33 14.25
N VAL A 348 -7.33 -9.66 14.30
CA VAL A 348 -8.35 -8.92 13.53
C VAL A 348 -8.41 -7.45 13.94
N VAL A 349 -8.53 -7.13 15.23
CA VAL A 349 -8.59 -5.74 15.73
C VAL A 349 -7.37 -4.92 15.31
N PHE A 350 -6.18 -5.49 15.46
CA PHE A 350 -4.91 -4.82 15.15
C PHE A 350 -4.61 -4.77 13.64
N SER A 351 -5.29 -5.60 12.82
CA SER A 351 -5.22 -5.49 11.35
C SER A 351 -6.00 -4.30 10.78
N ILE A 352 -6.97 -3.74 11.52
CA ILE A 352 -7.82 -2.64 11.03
C ILE A 352 -7.12 -1.29 11.26
N CYS A 353 -6.82 -0.57 10.17
CA CYS A 353 -6.15 0.73 10.22
C CYS A 353 -6.80 1.72 11.22
N PRO A 354 -6.06 2.24 12.22
CA PRO A 354 -6.60 3.07 13.31
C PRO A 354 -7.25 4.39 12.83
N ASP A 355 -6.80 4.92 11.69
CA ASP A 355 -7.33 6.14 11.08
C ASP A 355 -8.55 5.90 10.15
N SER A 356 -9.07 4.68 10.12
CA SER A 356 -10.27 4.35 9.36
C SER A 356 -11.51 5.14 9.85
N ALA A 357 -12.48 5.34 8.97
CA ALA A 357 -13.70 6.04 9.35
C ALA A 357 -14.57 5.15 10.25
N ALA A 358 -15.05 5.71 11.36
CA ALA A 358 -15.95 5.03 12.27
C ALA A 358 -17.37 4.89 11.68
N GLY A 359 -18.12 3.92 12.20
CA GLY A 359 -19.56 3.77 11.93
C GLY A 359 -20.42 4.80 12.69
N PRO A 360 -21.76 4.60 12.71
CA PRO A 360 -22.70 5.43 13.46
C PRO A 360 -22.42 5.55 14.97
N ASP A 361 -21.80 4.54 15.60
CA ASP A 361 -21.45 4.57 17.02
C ASP A 361 -20.35 5.59 17.37
N GLY A 362 -19.61 6.03 16.35
CA GLY A 362 -18.52 7.00 16.46
C GLY A 362 -17.18 6.43 16.90
N PHE A 363 -17.07 5.13 17.20
CA PHE A 363 -15.81 4.49 17.59
C PHE A 363 -15.04 3.95 16.39
N GLY A 364 -13.80 4.41 16.21
CA GLY A 364 -12.87 3.88 15.20
C GLY A 364 -12.02 2.74 15.77
N SER A 365 -11.29 2.01 14.94
CA SER A 365 -10.42 0.92 15.42
C SER A 365 -9.28 1.40 16.32
N GLY A 366 -8.89 2.69 16.24
CA GLY A 366 -7.95 3.31 17.18
C GLY A 366 -8.40 3.20 18.64
N PHE A 367 -9.71 3.27 18.92
CA PHE A 367 -10.25 3.03 20.27
C PHE A 367 -10.02 1.59 20.72
N TYR A 368 -10.38 0.61 19.87
CA TYR A 368 -10.28 -0.81 20.18
C TYR A 368 -8.82 -1.26 20.40
N GLN A 369 -7.88 -0.68 19.64
CA GLN A 369 -6.45 -0.95 19.81
C GLN A 369 -5.89 -0.32 21.08
N ALA A 370 -6.24 0.95 21.36
CA ALA A 370 -5.75 1.66 22.53
C ALA A 370 -6.32 1.11 23.85
N CYS A 371 -7.57 0.66 23.84
CA CYS A 371 -8.28 0.18 25.04
C CYS A 371 -8.31 -1.36 25.12
N TRP A 372 -7.49 -2.06 24.33
CA TRP A 372 -7.53 -3.52 24.21
C TRP A 372 -7.48 -4.22 25.58
N GLU A 373 -6.56 -3.80 26.46
CA GLU A 373 -6.41 -4.40 27.79
C GLU A 373 -7.64 -4.23 28.69
N ILE A 374 -8.47 -3.21 28.46
CA ILE A 374 -9.69 -2.92 29.22
C ILE A 374 -10.88 -3.73 28.68
N ILE A 375 -11.00 -3.86 27.35
CA ILE A 375 -12.23 -4.36 26.70
C ILE A 375 -12.12 -5.81 26.19
N LYS A 376 -10.91 -6.39 26.13
CA LYS A 376 -10.64 -7.65 25.43
C LYS A 376 -11.54 -8.82 25.87
N GLU A 377 -11.80 -8.96 27.17
CA GLU A 377 -12.56 -10.08 27.71
C GLU A 377 -14.03 -10.02 27.27
N ASP A 378 -14.68 -8.86 27.46
CA ASP A 378 -16.07 -8.65 27.04
C ASP A 378 -16.21 -8.71 25.51
N LEU A 379 -15.23 -8.19 24.76
CA LEU A 379 -15.25 -8.23 23.30
C LEU A 379 -15.15 -9.66 22.78
N VAL A 380 -14.21 -10.45 23.31
CA VAL A 380 -14.04 -11.85 22.91
C VAL A 380 -15.30 -12.66 23.27
N ALA A 381 -15.84 -12.47 24.47
CA ALA A 381 -17.08 -13.14 24.87
C ALA A 381 -18.26 -12.77 23.96
N ALA A 382 -18.43 -11.48 23.64
CA ALA A 382 -19.47 -11.01 22.73
C ALA A 382 -19.31 -11.52 21.28
N VAL A 383 -18.07 -11.68 20.79
CA VAL A 383 -17.79 -12.29 19.49
C VAL A 383 -18.11 -13.80 19.53
N GLN A 384 -17.72 -14.51 20.58
CA GLN A 384 -18.04 -15.93 20.73
C GLN A 384 -19.54 -16.19 20.86
N ASP A 385 -20.28 -15.34 21.57
CA ASP A 385 -21.74 -15.38 21.66
C ASP A 385 -22.40 -15.36 20.28
N TYR A 386 -21.92 -14.52 19.36
CA TYR A 386 -22.39 -14.51 17.98
C TYR A 386 -22.18 -15.85 17.26
N PHE A 387 -21.00 -16.47 17.44
CA PHE A 387 -20.68 -17.79 16.85
C PHE A 387 -21.52 -18.92 17.46
N LYS A 388 -22.00 -18.75 18.70
CA LYS A 388 -22.94 -19.68 19.36
C LYS A 388 -24.40 -19.50 18.93
N GLY A 389 -24.71 -18.56 18.04
CA GLY A 389 -26.06 -18.28 17.56
C GLY A 389 -26.67 -16.97 18.05
N GLY A 390 -25.95 -16.18 18.86
CA GLY A 390 -26.40 -14.88 19.34
C GLY A 390 -26.67 -13.87 18.21
N TRP A 391 -27.67 -13.01 18.39
CA TRP A 391 -28.03 -11.97 17.41
C TRP A 391 -27.28 -10.66 17.66
N LEU A 392 -26.90 -9.98 16.58
CA LEU A 392 -26.35 -8.63 16.67
C LEU A 392 -27.47 -7.60 16.92
N PRO A 393 -27.35 -6.71 17.91
CA PRO A 393 -28.33 -5.66 18.14
C PRO A 393 -28.42 -4.68 16.96
N LYS A 394 -29.60 -4.10 16.75
CA LYS A 394 -29.84 -3.07 15.72
C LYS A 394 -28.79 -1.95 15.74
N GLY A 395 -28.45 -1.47 16.94
CA GLY A 395 -27.45 -0.40 17.12
C GLY A 395 -26.03 -0.80 16.69
N VAL A 396 -25.67 -2.09 16.77
CA VAL A 396 -24.37 -2.63 16.34
C VAL A 396 -24.32 -2.76 14.81
N THR A 397 -25.42 -3.15 14.17
CA THR A 397 -25.48 -3.33 12.71
C THR A 397 -25.90 -2.08 11.92
N SER A 398 -26.29 -1.01 12.62
CA SER A 398 -26.50 0.32 12.04
C SER A 398 -25.30 0.74 11.19
N THR A 399 -25.59 1.15 9.95
CA THR A 399 -24.60 1.47 8.93
C THR A 399 -24.95 2.80 8.27
N SER A 400 -23.97 3.69 8.13
CA SER A 400 -24.16 4.94 7.38
C SER A 400 -23.71 4.79 5.93
N ILE A 401 -24.57 5.10 4.97
CA ILE A 401 -24.22 5.17 3.55
C ILE A 401 -23.62 6.54 3.25
N VAL A 402 -22.33 6.60 3.00
CA VAL A 402 -21.64 7.81 2.53
C VAL A 402 -21.68 7.86 1.02
N LEU A 403 -22.08 9.00 0.46
CA LEU A 403 -22.14 9.23 -0.98
C LEU A 403 -20.84 9.91 -1.45
N ILE A 404 -20.10 9.24 -2.33
CA ILE A 404 -18.90 9.79 -2.96
C ILE A 404 -19.16 9.99 -4.46
N PRO A 405 -19.01 11.20 -5.02
CA PRO A 405 -19.24 11.42 -6.44
C PRO A 405 -18.20 10.66 -7.30
N LYS A 406 -18.69 10.00 -8.36
CA LYS A 406 -17.84 9.28 -9.34
C LYS A 406 -17.24 10.24 -10.37
N LEU A 407 -17.91 11.35 -10.63
CA LEU A 407 -17.54 12.39 -11.61
C LEU A 407 -17.80 13.79 -11.04
N GLN A 408 -17.12 14.79 -11.58
CA GLN A 408 -17.37 16.20 -11.25
C GLN A 408 -18.76 16.62 -11.74
N GLY A 409 -19.51 17.35 -10.91
CA GLY A 409 -20.87 17.78 -11.25
C GLY A 409 -21.91 16.65 -11.22
N ALA A 410 -21.69 15.61 -10.41
CA ALA A 410 -22.64 14.51 -10.19
C ALA A 410 -24.05 15.05 -9.93
N SER A 411 -25.02 14.62 -10.75
CA SER A 411 -26.37 15.23 -10.80
C SER A 411 -27.50 14.24 -10.60
N GLN A 412 -27.19 12.93 -10.63
CA GLN A 412 -28.12 11.83 -10.38
C GLN A 412 -27.54 10.87 -9.33
N TRP A 413 -28.40 10.15 -8.60
CA TRP A 413 -27.94 9.23 -7.55
C TRP A 413 -27.03 8.11 -8.07
N GLN A 414 -27.15 7.74 -9.35
CA GLN A 414 -26.29 6.79 -10.05
C GLN A 414 -24.84 7.28 -10.20
N ASP A 415 -24.64 8.60 -10.20
CA ASP A 415 -23.32 9.26 -10.27
C ASP A 415 -22.56 9.17 -8.95
N PHE A 416 -23.21 8.73 -7.87
CA PHE A 416 -22.59 8.53 -6.57
C PHE A 416 -22.23 7.06 -6.33
N ARG A 417 -21.14 6.82 -5.61
CA ARG A 417 -20.76 5.51 -5.08
C ARG A 417 -21.19 5.46 -3.60
N PRO A 418 -22.10 4.54 -3.23
CA PRO A 418 -22.49 4.35 -1.84
C PRO A 418 -21.40 3.57 -1.10
N ILE A 419 -20.84 4.12 -0.02
CA ILE A 419 -19.89 3.42 0.86
C ILE A 419 -20.55 3.18 2.21
N SER A 420 -20.61 1.92 2.62
CA SER A 420 -21.17 1.50 3.91
C SER A 420 -20.15 1.69 5.03
N LEU A 421 -20.39 2.67 5.92
CA LEU A 421 -19.65 2.83 7.17
C LEU A 421 -20.31 2.00 8.28
N CYS A 422 -19.80 0.78 8.48
CA CYS A 422 -20.24 -0.14 9.53
C CYS A 422 -19.53 0.19 10.86
N ASN A 423 -20.19 -0.11 11.98
CA ASN A 423 -19.54 -0.05 13.30
C ASN A 423 -18.40 -1.06 13.39
N VAL A 424 -17.32 -0.70 14.09
CA VAL A 424 -16.11 -1.53 14.18
C VAL A 424 -16.39 -2.87 14.85
N SER A 425 -17.26 -2.91 15.86
CA SER A 425 -17.71 -4.14 16.52
C SER A 425 -18.27 -5.17 15.53
N SER A 426 -19.21 -4.79 14.66
CA SER A 426 -19.72 -5.66 13.59
C SER A 426 -18.64 -6.02 12.56
N LYS A 427 -17.71 -5.09 12.30
CA LYS A 427 -16.65 -5.26 11.30
C LYS A 427 -15.61 -6.27 11.76
N ILE A 428 -15.34 -6.38 13.06
CA ILE A 428 -14.47 -7.40 13.66
C ILE A 428 -15.01 -8.78 13.33
N ILE A 429 -16.30 -9.04 13.59
CA ILE A 429 -16.94 -10.33 13.30
C ILE A 429 -16.89 -10.64 11.80
N SER A 430 -17.33 -9.69 10.97
CA SER A 430 -17.30 -9.84 9.51
C SER A 430 -15.88 -10.09 8.97
N LYS A 431 -14.87 -9.41 9.52
CA LYS A 431 -13.46 -9.60 9.14
C LYS A 431 -12.94 -10.98 9.57
N LEU A 432 -13.34 -11.47 10.73
CA LEU A 432 -12.97 -12.79 11.22
C LEU A 432 -13.51 -13.89 10.30
N VAL A 433 -14.82 -13.87 10.04
CA VAL A 433 -15.45 -14.81 9.12
C VAL A 433 -14.87 -14.70 7.70
N SER A 434 -14.61 -13.47 7.23
CA SER A 434 -13.96 -13.22 5.94
C SER A 434 -12.57 -13.84 5.87
N ASN A 435 -11.74 -13.68 6.91
CA ASN A 435 -10.40 -14.26 6.94
C ASN A 435 -10.43 -15.79 6.84
N ARG A 436 -11.39 -16.45 7.50
CA ARG A 436 -11.57 -17.91 7.40
C ARG A 436 -12.09 -18.32 6.02
N LEU A 437 -13.13 -17.64 5.50
CA LEU A 437 -13.68 -17.91 4.17
C LEU A 437 -12.63 -17.74 3.06
N ASN A 438 -11.78 -16.71 3.17
CA ASN A 438 -10.72 -16.40 2.21
C ASN A 438 -9.71 -17.54 2.05
N GLN A 439 -9.52 -18.41 3.05
CA GLN A 439 -8.67 -19.58 2.93
C GLN A 439 -9.26 -20.64 1.97
N LEU A 440 -10.59 -20.65 1.80
CA LEU A 440 -11.31 -21.60 0.96
C LEU A 440 -11.47 -21.10 -0.49
N LEU A 441 -11.63 -19.79 -0.69
CA LEU A 441 -11.95 -19.20 -2.01
C LEU A 441 -11.01 -19.64 -3.16
N PRO A 442 -9.67 -19.76 -2.99
CA PRO A 442 -8.80 -20.19 -4.08
C PRO A 442 -9.13 -21.58 -4.64
N ARG A 443 -9.66 -22.48 -3.80
CA ARG A 443 -10.09 -23.85 -4.17
C ARG A 443 -11.50 -23.88 -4.75
N LEU A 444 -12.39 -22.98 -4.31
CA LEU A 444 -13.81 -22.98 -4.69
C LEU A 444 -14.08 -22.21 -6.00
N ILE A 445 -13.33 -21.14 -6.26
CA ILE A 445 -13.61 -20.20 -7.36
C ILE A 445 -12.78 -20.53 -8.60
N SER A 446 -13.40 -20.47 -9.79
CA SER A 446 -12.73 -20.74 -11.08
C SER A 446 -11.50 -19.86 -11.30
N PRO A 447 -10.44 -20.37 -11.95
CA PRO A 447 -9.16 -19.66 -12.09
C PRO A 447 -9.27 -18.35 -12.89
N TRP A 448 -10.34 -18.17 -13.68
CA TRP A 448 -10.60 -16.98 -14.49
C TRP A 448 -11.22 -15.80 -13.72
N GLN A 449 -11.63 -16.00 -12.46
CA GLN A 449 -12.03 -14.92 -11.55
C GLN A 449 -10.86 -14.57 -10.63
N SER A 450 -10.21 -13.45 -10.90
CA SER A 450 -9.05 -12.98 -10.13
C SER A 450 -9.42 -11.97 -9.04
N GLY A 451 -10.59 -11.33 -9.16
CA GLY A 451 -11.03 -10.33 -8.18
C GLY A 451 -11.38 -10.98 -6.84
N PHE A 452 -10.91 -10.39 -5.74
CA PHE A 452 -11.21 -10.81 -4.36
C PHE A 452 -10.83 -12.24 -3.95
N VAL A 453 -10.13 -12.99 -4.79
CA VAL A 453 -9.60 -14.31 -4.44
C VAL A 453 -8.14 -14.18 -4.00
N PRO A 454 -7.77 -14.59 -2.77
CA PRO A 454 -6.39 -14.50 -2.30
C PRO A 454 -5.40 -15.24 -3.20
N GLY A 455 -4.19 -14.67 -3.34
CA GLY A 455 -3.14 -15.23 -4.20
C GLY A 455 -3.25 -14.85 -5.69
N ARG A 456 -4.43 -14.40 -6.17
CA ARG A 456 -4.62 -14.02 -7.58
C ARG A 456 -4.29 -12.55 -7.81
N GLN A 457 -3.71 -12.23 -8.97
CA GLN A 457 -3.23 -10.88 -9.28
C GLN A 457 -4.02 -10.25 -10.43
N ILE A 458 -4.42 -8.99 -10.26
CA ILE A 458 -5.13 -8.20 -11.30
C ILE A 458 -4.37 -8.15 -12.64
N MET A 459 -3.04 -8.21 -12.58
CA MET A 459 -2.18 -8.15 -13.75
C MET A 459 -2.36 -9.35 -14.69
N ASP A 460 -2.76 -10.51 -14.17
CA ASP A 460 -2.91 -11.73 -14.98
C ASP A 460 -4.07 -11.53 -15.96
N ASN A 461 -5.17 -10.94 -15.50
CA ASN A 461 -6.30 -10.59 -16.37
C ASN A 461 -5.86 -9.65 -17.49
N ILE A 462 -5.06 -8.63 -17.15
CA ILE A 462 -4.60 -7.63 -18.12
C ILE A 462 -3.67 -8.26 -19.16
N LEU A 463 -2.69 -9.05 -18.70
CA LEU A 463 -1.69 -9.68 -19.58
C LEU A 463 -2.33 -10.72 -20.50
N VAL A 464 -3.23 -11.57 -19.99
CA VAL A 464 -3.95 -12.55 -20.82
C VAL A 464 -4.87 -11.83 -21.81
N THR A 465 -5.60 -10.79 -21.39
CA THR A 465 -6.42 -9.97 -22.30
C THR A 465 -5.57 -9.34 -23.41
N GLN A 466 -4.38 -8.83 -23.08
CA GLN A 466 -3.44 -8.25 -24.04
C GLN A 466 -2.94 -9.28 -25.07
N GLU A 467 -2.74 -10.54 -24.66
CA GLU A 467 -2.39 -11.63 -25.58
C GLU A 467 -3.57 -12.05 -26.48
N HIS A 468 -4.79 -12.11 -25.94
CA HIS A 468 -5.99 -12.38 -26.73
C HIS A 468 -6.30 -11.26 -27.72
N ALA A 469 -6.11 -9.99 -27.33
CA ALA A 469 -6.29 -8.84 -28.22
C ALA A 469 -5.35 -8.89 -29.42
N LYS A 470 -4.11 -9.39 -29.23
CA LYS A 470 -3.15 -9.60 -30.31
C LYS A 470 -3.59 -10.71 -31.27
N ASP A 471 -4.18 -11.77 -30.74
CA ASP A 471 -4.60 -12.95 -31.52
C ASP A 471 -6.03 -12.81 -32.08
N LEU A 472 -6.71 -11.68 -31.85
CA LEU A 472 -8.10 -11.45 -32.26
C LEU A 472 -8.30 -11.63 -33.78
N ASP A 473 -7.31 -11.25 -34.59
CA ASP A 473 -7.35 -11.35 -36.04
C ASP A 473 -6.92 -12.74 -36.59
N ARG A 474 -6.67 -13.72 -35.71
CA ARG A 474 -6.37 -15.08 -36.13
C ARG A 474 -7.58 -15.69 -36.85
N ARG A 475 -7.37 -16.14 -38.09
CA ARG A 475 -8.41 -16.77 -38.90
C ARG A 475 -8.84 -18.09 -38.28
N LEU A 476 -10.13 -18.17 -37.95
CA LEU A 476 -10.87 -19.37 -37.54
C LEU A 476 -12.15 -19.46 -38.38
N GLU A 477 -12.93 -20.51 -38.23
CA GLU A 477 -14.20 -20.73 -38.98
C GLU A 477 -15.20 -19.58 -38.85
N ALA A 478 -15.19 -18.90 -37.70
CA ALA A 478 -15.97 -17.68 -37.44
C ALA A 478 -15.06 -16.59 -36.86
N PRO A 479 -15.34 -15.30 -37.12
CA PRO A 479 -14.54 -14.20 -36.58
C PRO A 479 -14.51 -14.20 -35.05
N ASN A 480 -13.38 -13.82 -34.46
CA ASN A 480 -13.24 -13.73 -33.01
C ASN A 480 -13.89 -12.45 -32.46
N LEU A 481 -14.41 -12.55 -31.24
CA LEU A 481 -15.16 -11.50 -30.56
C LEU A 481 -14.72 -11.42 -29.10
N MET A 482 -14.44 -10.20 -28.66
CA MET A 482 -14.24 -9.85 -27.25
C MET A 482 -15.45 -9.03 -26.79
N LEU A 483 -16.11 -9.45 -25.71
CA LEU A 483 -17.18 -8.69 -25.06
C LEU A 483 -16.66 -8.14 -23.74
N LYS A 484 -16.87 -6.84 -23.49
CA LYS A 484 -16.61 -6.19 -22.21
C LYS A 484 -17.94 -5.88 -21.56
N LEU A 485 -18.19 -6.47 -20.39
CA LEU A 485 -19.41 -6.29 -19.63
C LEU A 485 -19.23 -5.23 -18.53
N ASP A 486 -20.29 -4.49 -18.26
CA ASP A 486 -20.44 -3.61 -17.10
C ASP A 486 -21.70 -4.03 -16.34
N MET A 487 -21.60 -4.24 -15.02
CA MET A 487 -22.73 -4.65 -14.18
C MET A 487 -23.36 -3.44 -13.48
N GLU A 488 -24.68 -3.35 -13.47
CA GLU A 488 -25.39 -2.32 -12.73
C GLU A 488 -25.35 -2.59 -11.22
N LYS A 489 -24.63 -1.75 -10.47
CA LYS A 489 -24.67 -1.76 -8.98
C LYS A 489 -24.51 -3.18 -8.41
N ALA A 490 -23.46 -3.87 -8.86
CA ALA A 490 -23.30 -5.32 -8.73
C ALA A 490 -23.47 -5.88 -7.31
N TYR A 491 -23.04 -5.13 -6.29
CA TYR A 491 -23.15 -5.51 -4.87
C TYR A 491 -24.57 -5.33 -4.33
N ASP A 492 -25.21 -4.21 -4.69
CA ASP A 492 -26.49 -3.79 -4.11
C ASP A 492 -27.66 -4.65 -4.60
N ARG A 493 -27.50 -5.30 -5.77
CA ARG A 493 -28.54 -6.09 -6.44
C ARG A 493 -28.49 -7.59 -6.17
N VAL A 494 -27.54 -8.10 -5.38
CA VAL A 494 -27.44 -9.54 -5.11
C VAL A 494 -28.67 -10.03 -4.35
N GLU A 495 -29.47 -10.91 -4.95
CA GLU A 495 -30.64 -11.49 -4.28
C GLU A 495 -30.22 -12.52 -3.23
N TRP A 496 -30.79 -12.42 -2.03
CA TRP A 496 -30.42 -13.26 -0.90
C TRP A 496 -30.85 -14.72 -1.09
N SER A 497 -32.01 -14.95 -1.71
CA SER A 497 -32.47 -16.30 -2.05
C SER A 497 -31.43 -17.03 -2.90
N PHE A 498 -30.89 -16.35 -3.92
CA PHE A 498 -29.86 -16.90 -4.79
C PHE A 498 -28.49 -17.05 -4.08
N LEU A 499 -28.13 -16.11 -3.21
CA LEU A 499 -26.93 -16.25 -2.37
C LEU A 499 -27.00 -17.51 -1.50
N LEU A 500 -28.13 -17.72 -0.80
CA LEU A 500 -28.33 -18.90 0.05
C LEU A 500 -28.30 -20.19 -0.76
N PHE A 501 -28.93 -20.20 -1.94
CA PHE A 501 -28.86 -21.32 -2.88
C PHE A 501 -27.41 -21.63 -3.29
N MET A 502 -26.63 -20.62 -3.65
CA MET A 502 -25.22 -20.82 -4.02
C MET A 502 -24.39 -21.35 -2.85
N LEU A 503 -24.56 -20.80 -1.64
CA LEU A 503 -23.85 -21.30 -0.45
C LEU A 503 -24.14 -22.79 -0.21
N ARG A 504 -25.42 -23.20 -0.24
CA ARG A 504 -25.78 -24.62 -0.11
C ARG A 504 -25.19 -25.48 -1.21
N SER A 505 -25.15 -24.96 -2.44
CA SER A 505 -24.61 -25.67 -3.59
C SER A 505 -23.09 -25.89 -3.54
N PHE A 506 -22.36 -25.05 -2.80
CA PHE A 506 -20.94 -25.27 -2.49
C PHE A 506 -20.72 -26.25 -1.32
N GLY A 507 -21.77 -26.76 -0.69
CA GLY A 507 -21.66 -27.68 0.45
C GLY A 507 -21.45 -27.01 1.81
N PHE A 508 -21.76 -25.71 1.93
CA PHE A 508 -21.83 -25.07 3.24
C PHE A 508 -23.04 -25.62 4.02
N GLN A 509 -22.80 -26.12 5.23
CA GLN A 509 -23.85 -26.65 6.09
C GLN A 509 -24.71 -25.52 6.69
N GLU A 510 -25.96 -25.81 7.04
CA GLU A 510 -26.92 -24.80 7.54
C GLU A 510 -26.38 -23.94 8.71
N PRO A 511 -25.62 -24.46 9.69
CA PRO A 511 -25.04 -23.59 10.72
C PRO A 511 -24.06 -22.53 10.17
N VAL A 512 -23.28 -22.86 9.14
CA VAL A 512 -22.39 -21.91 8.47
C VAL A 512 -23.18 -20.95 7.60
N VAL A 513 -24.21 -21.45 6.91
CA VAL A 513 -25.12 -20.61 6.12
C VAL A 513 -25.82 -19.59 7.02
N ASP A 514 -26.30 -19.99 8.19
CA ASP A 514 -26.88 -19.11 9.20
C ASP A 514 -25.86 -18.06 9.71
N LEU A 515 -24.65 -18.50 10.08
CA LEU A 515 -23.57 -17.60 10.51
C LEU A 515 -23.30 -16.51 9.46
N LEU A 516 -23.21 -16.88 8.18
CA LEU A 516 -23.00 -15.93 7.08
C LEU A 516 -24.23 -15.06 6.84
N PHE A 517 -25.43 -15.63 6.87
CA PHE A 517 -26.66 -14.92 6.57
C PHE A 517 -27.01 -13.89 7.64
N ARG A 518 -26.78 -14.17 8.93
CA ARG A 518 -26.99 -13.20 10.02
C ARG A 518 -26.15 -11.93 9.87
N LEU A 519 -24.98 -11.98 9.22
CA LEU A 519 -24.18 -10.79 8.90
C LEU A 519 -24.79 -9.92 7.78
N VAL A 520 -25.56 -10.52 6.87
CA VAL A 520 -26.11 -9.85 5.69
C VAL A 520 -27.56 -9.41 5.93
N ALA A 521 -28.37 -10.24 6.58
CA ALA A 521 -29.81 -10.04 6.74
C ALA A 521 -30.21 -8.95 7.76
N ASN A 522 -29.32 -8.67 8.73
CA ASN A 522 -29.60 -7.77 9.85
C ASN A 522 -28.95 -6.39 9.66
N ASN A 523 -29.05 -5.80 8.48
CA ASN A 523 -28.42 -4.51 8.16
C ASN A 523 -29.43 -3.37 8.07
N TRP A 524 -29.15 -2.30 8.82
CA TRP A 524 -29.97 -1.10 8.91
C TRP A 524 -29.18 0.12 8.44
N PHE A 525 -29.76 0.87 7.51
CA PHE A 525 -29.08 1.95 6.81
C PHE A 525 -29.69 3.32 7.09
N SER A 526 -28.81 4.31 7.23
CA SER A 526 -29.14 5.72 7.08
C SER A 526 -28.24 6.32 5.99
N VAL A 527 -28.77 7.22 5.18
CA VAL A 527 -27.99 7.89 4.12
C VAL A 527 -27.39 9.16 4.69
N LEU A 528 -26.06 9.33 4.58
CA LEU A 528 -25.40 10.56 4.99
C LEU A 528 -25.44 11.57 3.85
N VAL A 529 -26.31 12.57 3.99
CA VAL A 529 -26.42 13.71 3.07
C VAL A 529 -25.82 14.93 3.75
N ASN A 530 -24.75 15.47 3.17
CA ASN A 530 -24.05 16.67 3.67
C ASN A 530 -23.62 16.61 5.15
N GLY A 531 -23.36 15.40 5.65
CA GLY A 531 -22.90 15.16 7.03
C GLY A 531 -24.01 14.81 8.03
N GLU A 532 -25.28 14.86 7.61
CA GLU A 532 -26.42 14.49 8.43
C GLU A 532 -27.02 13.14 8.00
N PRO A 533 -27.37 12.25 8.96
CA PRO A 533 -28.07 11.02 8.64
C PRO A 533 -29.52 11.29 8.26
N ALA A 534 -29.98 10.69 7.16
CA ALA A 534 -31.36 10.73 6.68
C ALA A 534 -31.92 9.31 6.54
N GLY A 535 -33.16 9.13 7.00
CA GLY A 535 -33.88 7.85 7.00
C GLY A 535 -33.28 6.77 7.92
N PHE A 536 -34.02 5.69 8.11
CA PHE A 536 -33.54 4.50 8.80
C PHE A 536 -34.31 3.25 8.36
N PHE A 537 -33.79 2.56 7.36
CA PHE A 537 -34.48 1.44 6.70
C PHE A 537 -33.66 0.15 6.74
N LYS A 538 -34.33 -0.99 6.57
CA LYS A 538 -33.71 -2.33 6.55
C LYS A 538 -33.55 -2.79 5.10
N SER A 539 -32.41 -3.40 4.78
CA SER A 539 -32.21 -4.06 3.48
C SER A 539 -32.93 -5.41 3.45
N THR A 540 -33.38 -5.81 2.26
CA THR A 540 -33.89 -7.16 1.95
C THR A 540 -33.15 -7.84 0.79
N ARG A 541 -32.17 -7.14 0.18
CA ARG A 541 -31.22 -7.68 -0.79
C ARG A 541 -29.88 -6.94 -0.75
N GLY A 542 -28.89 -7.52 -1.42
CA GLY A 542 -27.57 -6.95 -1.63
C GLY A 542 -26.58 -7.30 -0.54
N VAL A 543 -25.31 -7.00 -0.79
CA VAL A 543 -24.21 -7.14 0.17
C VAL A 543 -23.52 -5.79 0.38
N ARG A 544 -23.10 -5.48 1.61
CA ARG A 544 -22.60 -4.14 1.98
C ARG A 544 -21.29 -3.79 1.27
N GLN A 545 -21.28 -2.68 0.52
CA GLN A 545 -20.06 -2.15 -0.09
C GLN A 545 -19.14 -1.52 0.98
N GLY A 546 -18.04 -2.22 1.33
CA GLY A 546 -17.07 -1.79 2.36
C GLY A 546 -16.99 -2.71 3.59
N ASP A 547 -17.83 -3.74 3.63
CA ASP A 547 -17.84 -4.79 4.65
C ASP A 547 -16.90 -5.95 4.25
N PRO A 548 -16.01 -6.47 5.13
CA PRO A 548 -15.01 -7.48 4.76
C PRO A 548 -15.53 -8.79 4.20
N ILE A 549 -16.71 -9.26 4.59
CA ILE A 549 -17.28 -10.53 4.10
C ILE A 549 -17.91 -10.42 2.71
N SER A 550 -18.43 -9.23 2.34
CA SER A 550 -19.19 -9.01 1.11
C SER A 550 -18.45 -9.44 -0.17
N PRO A 551 -17.15 -9.18 -0.36
CA PRO A 551 -16.45 -9.60 -1.57
C PRO A 551 -16.38 -11.12 -1.74
N GLY A 552 -16.21 -11.86 -0.63
CA GLY A 552 -16.19 -13.33 -0.64
C GLY A 552 -17.54 -13.92 -1.03
N LEU A 553 -18.63 -13.37 -0.47
CA LEU A 553 -20.00 -13.77 -0.85
C LEU A 553 -20.32 -13.41 -2.30
N PHE A 554 -19.87 -12.24 -2.76
CA PHE A 554 -20.07 -11.81 -4.14
C PHE A 554 -19.38 -12.73 -5.15
N VAL A 555 -18.15 -13.18 -4.89
CA VAL A 555 -17.47 -14.10 -5.81
C VAL A 555 -18.10 -15.49 -5.84
N LEU A 556 -18.64 -15.98 -4.72
CA LEU A 556 -19.40 -17.23 -4.69
C LEU A 556 -20.68 -17.14 -5.55
N VAL A 557 -21.39 -16.01 -5.48
CA VAL A 557 -22.57 -15.76 -6.32
C VAL A 557 -22.20 -15.68 -7.81
N THR A 558 -21.17 -14.91 -8.13
CA THR A 558 -20.74 -14.71 -9.53
C THR A 558 -20.02 -15.91 -10.14
N GLU A 559 -19.62 -16.91 -9.35
CA GLU A 559 -19.07 -18.17 -9.86
C GLU A 559 -20.09 -18.90 -10.76
N TYR A 560 -21.39 -18.79 -10.45
CA TYR A 560 -22.45 -19.32 -11.33
C TYR A 560 -22.35 -18.72 -12.74
N PHE A 561 -22.10 -17.41 -12.85
CA PHE A 561 -21.95 -16.73 -14.12
C PHE A 561 -20.77 -17.30 -14.92
N GLY A 562 -19.61 -17.44 -14.27
CA GLY A 562 -18.39 -17.94 -14.89
C GLY A 562 -18.48 -19.39 -15.35
N LYS A 563 -18.89 -20.29 -14.45
CA LYS A 563 -19.08 -21.72 -14.76
C LYS A 563 -20.19 -21.95 -15.78
N GLY A 564 -21.27 -21.17 -15.70
CA GLY A 564 -22.37 -21.20 -16.65
C GLY A 564 -21.91 -20.84 -18.07
N LEU A 565 -21.15 -19.75 -18.22
CA LEU A 565 -20.54 -19.39 -19.52
C LEU A 565 -19.60 -20.48 -20.03
N TYR A 566 -18.76 -21.04 -19.16
CA TYR A 566 -17.84 -22.11 -19.56
C TYR A 566 -18.59 -23.36 -20.03
N SER A 567 -19.64 -23.78 -19.31
CA SER A 567 -20.50 -24.91 -19.69
C SER A 567 -21.20 -24.64 -21.03
N LEU A 568 -21.76 -23.44 -21.21
CA LEU A 568 -22.38 -22.99 -22.46
C LEU A 568 -21.43 -23.09 -23.66
N PHE A 569 -20.16 -22.71 -23.47
CA PHE A 569 -19.16 -22.80 -24.53
C PHE A 569 -18.68 -24.22 -24.77
N ARG A 570 -18.63 -25.09 -23.75
CA ARG A 570 -18.28 -26.51 -23.93
C ARG A 570 -19.28 -27.29 -24.78
N GLN A 571 -20.55 -26.91 -24.74
CA GLN A 571 -21.60 -27.54 -25.54
C GLN A 571 -21.44 -27.33 -27.06
N GLY A 572 -20.65 -26.35 -27.50
CA GLY A 572 -20.40 -26.08 -28.93
C GLY A 572 -18.95 -25.74 -29.20
N ARG A 573 -18.23 -26.60 -29.93
CA ARG A 573 -16.79 -26.44 -30.23
C ARG A 573 -16.45 -25.10 -30.90
N HIS A 574 -17.40 -24.52 -31.64
CA HIS A 574 -17.30 -23.24 -32.34
C HIS A 574 -17.58 -22.01 -31.46
N ARG A 575 -17.87 -22.15 -30.17
CA ARG A 575 -18.18 -21.02 -29.28
C ARG A 575 -16.94 -20.42 -28.62
N PHE A 576 -15.81 -21.14 -28.59
CA PHE A 576 -14.56 -20.65 -28.00
C PHE A 576 -13.70 -19.85 -28.98
N PHE A 577 -13.19 -18.71 -28.50
CA PHE A 577 -11.98 -18.10 -29.04
C PHE A 577 -10.76 -18.76 -28.36
N GLN A 578 -10.10 -19.67 -29.07
CA GLN A 578 -8.88 -20.31 -28.59
C GLN A 578 -7.65 -19.50 -29.01
N ALA A 579 -6.87 -19.05 -28.04
CA ALA A 579 -5.61 -18.35 -28.25
C ALA A 579 -4.50 -19.09 -27.50
N GLY A 580 -3.30 -19.18 -28.09
CA GLY A 580 -2.14 -19.77 -27.42
C GLY A 580 -2.33 -21.19 -26.90
N GLY A 581 -3.13 -22.03 -27.55
CA GLY A 581 -3.38 -23.42 -27.13
C GLY A 581 -4.39 -23.59 -25.99
N MET A 582 -4.70 -22.54 -25.23
CA MET A 582 -5.59 -22.60 -24.07
C MET A 582 -6.99 -22.05 -24.36
N ARG A 583 -8.03 -22.62 -23.74
CA ARG A 583 -9.42 -22.15 -23.83
C ARG A 583 -9.75 -21.28 -22.62
N VAL A 584 -9.60 -19.96 -22.77
CA VAL A 584 -9.99 -18.97 -21.76
C VAL A 584 -11.38 -18.43 -22.12
N PRO A 585 -12.47 -18.85 -21.45
CA PRO A 585 -13.83 -18.42 -21.79
C PRO A 585 -14.09 -16.95 -21.44
N TYR A 586 -13.58 -16.52 -20.29
CA TYR A 586 -13.75 -15.18 -19.76
C TYR A 586 -12.56 -14.84 -18.84
N LEU A 587 -12.46 -13.57 -18.46
CA LEU A 587 -11.63 -13.09 -17.37
C LEU A 587 -12.48 -12.11 -16.56
N ALA A 588 -12.58 -12.34 -15.26
CA ALA A 588 -13.30 -11.48 -14.33
C ALA A 588 -12.34 -10.92 -13.29
N PHE A 589 -12.47 -9.62 -13.02
CA PHE A 589 -11.93 -9.01 -11.80
C PHE A 589 -13.12 -8.44 -11.04
N ALA A 590 -13.76 -9.30 -10.24
CA ALA A 590 -15.06 -9.03 -9.65
C ALA A 590 -16.14 -8.83 -10.73
N ASP A 591 -16.73 -7.64 -10.81
CA ASP A 591 -17.79 -7.26 -11.74
C ASP A 591 -17.29 -6.81 -13.12
N ASP A 592 -16.02 -6.43 -13.24
CA ASP A 592 -15.38 -6.16 -14.54
C ASP A 592 -15.09 -7.48 -15.27
N VAL A 593 -15.85 -7.79 -16.32
CA VAL A 593 -15.74 -9.07 -17.05
C VAL A 593 -15.44 -8.85 -18.53
N ILE A 594 -14.45 -9.59 -19.05
CA ILE A 594 -14.21 -9.77 -20.49
C ILE A 594 -14.52 -11.21 -20.88
N ILE A 595 -15.30 -11.40 -21.95
CA ILE A 595 -15.63 -12.70 -22.51
C ILE A 595 -14.95 -12.86 -23.87
N PHE A 596 -14.37 -14.04 -24.11
CA PHE A 596 -13.69 -14.39 -25.35
C PHE A 596 -14.52 -15.45 -26.09
N THR A 597 -15.10 -15.07 -27.22
CA THR A 597 -16.04 -15.93 -27.95
C THR A 597 -15.92 -15.74 -29.47
N ARG A 598 -16.77 -16.41 -30.24
CA ARG A 598 -16.87 -16.25 -31.70
C ARG A 598 -18.12 -15.49 -32.09
N LEU A 599 -18.02 -14.73 -33.17
CA LEU A 599 -19.12 -13.99 -33.77
C LEU A 599 -19.93 -14.95 -34.66
N SER A 600 -20.95 -15.57 -34.08
CA SER A 600 -21.98 -16.32 -34.81
C SER A 600 -23.36 -16.02 -34.21
N ARG A 601 -24.41 -16.14 -35.02
CA ARG A 601 -25.80 -15.92 -34.55
C ARG A 601 -26.16 -16.86 -33.41
N GLU A 602 -25.86 -18.14 -33.57
CA GLU A 602 -26.14 -19.18 -32.57
C GLU A 602 -25.42 -18.87 -31.24
N THR A 603 -24.13 -18.56 -31.29
CA THR A 603 -23.34 -18.21 -30.09
C THR A 603 -23.90 -16.98 -29.38
N LEU A 604 -24.23 -15.92 -30.13
CA LEU A 604 -24.76 -14.68 -29.55
C LEU A 604 -26.16 -14.88 -28.95
N GLN A 605 -27.03 -15.68 -29.57
CA GLN A 605 -28.34 -16.03 -29.04
C GLN A 605 -28.22 -16.85 -27.75
N ALA A 606 -27.31 -17.83 -27.72
CA ALA A 606 -27.03 -18.63 -26.54
C ALA A 606 -26.53 -17.77 -25.36
N ILE A 607 -25.60 -16.84 -25.62
CA ILE A 607 -25.12 -15.88 -24.62
C ILE A 607 -26.25 -14.98 -24.12
N SER A 608 -27.08 -14.44 -25.03
CA SER A 608 -28.21 -13.57 -24.68
C SER A 608 -29.23 -14.29 -23.79
N ALA A 609 -29.57 -15.55 -24.12
CA ALA A 609 -30.45 -16.38 -23.31
C ALA A 609 -29.88 -16.64 -21.91
N PHE A 610 -28.59 -16.99 -21.83
CA PHE A 610 -27.90 -17.17 -20.57
C PHE A 610 -27.90 -15.89 -19.71
N PHE A 611 -27.62 -14.73 -20.30
CA PHE A 611 -27.66 -13.44 -19.59
C PHE A 611 -29.05 -13.15 -19.02
N LYS A 612 -30.13 -13.42 -19.76
CA LYS A 612 -31.50 -13.23 -19.26
C LYS A 612 -31.79 -14.12 -18.05
N GLN A 613 -31.43 -15.40 -18.12
CA GLN A 613 -31.60 -16.34 -17.01
C GLN A 613 -30.76 -15.93 -15.79
N TYR A 614 -29.50 -15.58 -15.99
CA TYR A 614 -28.62 -15.15 -14.90
C TYR A 614 -29.17 -13.93 -14.16
N GLN A 615 -29.63 -12.92 -14.91
CA GLN A 615 -30.19 -11.71 -14.32
C GLN A 615 -31.49 -11.98 -13.55
N GLN A 616 -32.29 -12.94 -14.02
CA GLN A 616 -33.53 -13.35 -13.34
C GLN A 616 -33.27 -14.02 -12.00
N TYR A 617 -32.30 -14.93 -11.91
CA TYR A 617 -32.01 -15.67 -10.68
C TYR A 617 -31.18 -14.85 -9.68
N SER A 618 -30.12 -14.21 -10.14
CA SER A 618 -29.17 -13.52 -9.25
C SER A 618 -29.61 -12.12 -8.82
N GLY A 619 -30.57 -11.53 -9.54
CA GLY A 619 -30.96 -10.12 -9.47
C GLY A 619 -29.93 -9.12 -10.00
N GLN A 620 -28.71 -9.57 -10.32
CA GLN A 620 -27.73 -8.73 -10.99
C GLN A 620 -28.22 -8.34 -12.37
N LYS A 621 -27.87 -7.15 -12.84
CA LYS A 621 -28.26 -6.65 -14.17
C LYS A 621 -27.04 -6.18 -14.95
N ILE A 622 -27.01 -6.50 -16.24
CA ILE A 622 -25.98 -6.04 -17.16
C ILE A 622 -26.35 -4.64 -17.65
N ASN A 623 -25.42 -3.71 -17.53
CA ASN A 623 -25.55 -2.38 -18.09
C ASN A 623 -25.24 -2.41 -19.59
N VAL A 624 -26.29 -2.52 -20.41
CA VAL A 624 -26.16 -2.65 -21.87
C VAL A 624 -25.49 -1.41 -22.50
N SER A 625 -25.74 -0.20 -21.97
CA SER A 625 -25.19 1.04 -22.54
C SER A 625 -23.70 1.25 -22.24
N LYS A 626 -23.20 0.66 -21.15
CA LYS A 626 -21.76 0.68 -20.78
C LYS A 626 -21.01 -0.56 -21.26
N SER A 627 -21.72 -1.64 -21.54
CA SER A 627 -21.16 -2.84 -22.14
C SER A 627 -20.80 -2.61 -23.60
N GLY A 628 -19.72 -3.23 -24.05
CA GLY A 628 -19.21 -3.04 -25.41
C GLY A 628 -18.53 -4.26 -25.97
N PHE A 629 -18.19 -4.22 -27.26
CA PHE A 629 -17.51 -5.32 -27.93
C PHE A 629 -16.43 -4.87 -28.90
N VAL A 630 -15.44 -5.74 -29.11
CA VAL A 630 -14.38 -5.55 -30.11
C VAL A 630 -14.28 -6.83 -30.94
N CYS A 631 -14.28 -6.67 -32.26
CA CYS A 631 -14.23 -7.77 -33.23
C CYS A 631 -12.93 -7.76 -34.03
N SER A 632 -12.61 -8.86 -34.71
CA SER A 632 -11.49 -8.89 -35.66
C SER A 632 -11.64 -7.83 -36.77
N SER A 633 -10.52 -7.42 -37.37
CA SER A 633 -10.45 -6.36 -38.40
C SER A 633 -11.22 -6.71 -39.67
N GLY A 634 -11.26 -7.99 -40.06
CA GLY A 634 -11.94 -8.46 -41.28
C GLY A 634 -13.45 -8.71 -41.15
N VAL A 635 -14.12 -8.20 -40.12
CA VAL A 635 -15.55 -8.43 -39.87
C VAL A 635 -16.41 -7.48 -40.72
N SER A 636 -17.47 -7.99 -41.34
CA SER A 636 -18.39 -7.19 -42.18
C SER A 636 -19.35 -6.33 -41.36
N ALA A 637 -19.93 -5.29 -41.99
CA ALA A 637 -20.93 -4.43 -41.33
C ALA A 637 -22.15 -5.21 -40.80
N ALA A 638 -22.63 -6.20 -41.57
CA ALA A 638 -23.73 -7.07 -41.17
C ALA A 638 -23.40 -7.92 -39.91
N GLN A 639 -22.15 -8.37 -39.78
CA GLN A 639 -21.68 -9.10 -38.60
C GLN A 639 -21.57 -8.18 -37.36
N VAL A 640 -21.15 -6.92 -37.54
CA VAL A 640 -21.16 -5.92 -36.46
C VAL A 640 -22.60 -5.65 -36.01
N GLU A 641 -23.52 -5.43 -36.95
CA GLU A 641 -24.94 -5.19 -36.66
C GLU A 641 -25.57 -6.37 -35.93
N LEU A 642 -25.17 -7.61 -36.24
CA LEU A 642 -25.64 -8.81 -35.56
C LEU A 642 -25.39 -8.78 -34.05
N VAL A 643 -24.20 -8.31 -33.63
CA VAL A 643 -23.85 -8.19 -32.20
C VAL A 643 -24.71 -7.12 -31.53
N THR A 644 -24.81 -5.94 -32.15
CA THR A 644 -25.64 -4.84 -31.65
C THR A 644 -27.10 -5.24 -31.53
N ARG A 645 -27.65 -5.98 -32.50
CA ARG A 645 -29.06 -6.39 -32.51
C ARG A 645 -29.39 -7.44 -31.46
N ILE A 646 -28.49 -8.40 -31.21
CA ILE A 646 -28.76 -9.52 -30.27
C ILE A 646 -28.42 -9.14 -28.82
N LEU A 647 -27.32 -8.42 -28.59
CA LEU A 647 -26.84 -8.09 -27.25
C LEU A 647 -27.10 -6.63 -26.83
N GLY A 648 -27.35 -5.72 -27.78
CA GLY A 648 -27.51 -4.29 -27.52
C GLY A 648 -26.20 -3.53 -27.24
N PHE A 649 -25.04 -4.22 -27.32
CA PHE A 649 -23.75 -3.65 -26.96
C PHE A 649 -23.21 -2.70 -28.02
N GLN A 650 -22.39 -1.75 -27.59
CA GLN A 650 -21.75 -0.77 -28.47
C GLN A 650 -20.39 -1.25 -28.97
N ARG A 651 -20.09 -1.01 -30.25
CA ARG A 651 -18.77 -1.34 -30.82
C ARG A 651 -17.70 -0.42 -30.22
N GLN A 652 -16.59 -1.01 -29.79
CA GLN A 652 -15.41 -0.32 -29.27
C GLN A 652 -14.20 -0.63 -30.16
N PHE A 653 -13.16 0.19 -30.03
CA PHE A 653 -11.92 0.10 -30.80
C PHE A 653 -10.71 0.08 -29.88
N PHE A 654 -9.59 -0.42 -30.39
CA PHE A 654 -8.32 -0.33 -29.68
C PHE A 654 -7.69 1.06 -29.89
N PRO A 655 -7.01 1.64 -28.88
CA PRO A 655 -6.76 1.05 -27.56
C PRO A 655 -8.00 1.02 -26.65
N LEU A 656 -8.30 -0.16 -26.09
CA LEU A 656 -9.43 -0.39 -25.19
C LEU A 656 -8.96 -0.28 -23.74
N VAL A 657 -9.56 0.59 -22.94
CA VAL A 657 -9.22 0.68 -21.51
C VAL A 657 -9.89 -0.45 -20.73
N TYR A 658 -9.08 -1.31 -20.11
CA TYR A 658 -9.50 -2.40 -19.24
C TYR A 658 -8.69 -2.38 -17.94
N LEU A 659 -9.38 -2.41 -16.79
CA LEU A 659 -8.76 -2.32 -15.46
C LEU A 659 -7.76 -1.16 -15.33
N GLY A 660 -8.03 -0.03 -15.99
CA GLY A 660 -7.18 1.15 -15.99
C GLY A 660 -5.95 1.09 -16.90
N VAL A 661 -5.80 0.04 -17.72
CA VAL A 661 -4.69 -0.16 -18.66
C VAL A 661 -5.21 -0.10 -20.11
N PRO A 662 -4.53 0.63 -21.02
CA PRO A 662 -4.85 0.58 -22.44
C PRO A 662 -4.39 -0.74 -23.05
N ILE A 663 -5.34 -1.53 -23.54
CA ILE A 663 -5.10 -2.77 -24.30
C ILE A 663 -5.00 -2.40 -25.78
N SER A 664 -3.96 -2.86 -26.47
CA SER A 664 -3.70 -2.52 -27.88
C SER A 664 -3.42 -3.76 -28.73
N ARG A 665 -3.69 -3.76 -30.04
CA ARG A 665 -3.30 -4.91 -30.91
C ARG A 665 -1.79 -4.97 -31.19
N GLY A 666 -1.13 -3.81 -31.19
CA GLY A 666 0.23 -3.63 -31.66
C GLY A 666 1.19 -3.09 -30.60
N ARG A 667 2.26 -2.42 -31.05
CA ARG A 667 3.22 -1.76 -30.16
C ARG A 667 2.53 -0.61 -29.42
N SER A 668 2.84 -0.46 -28.13
CA SER A 668 2.36 0.68 -27.35
C SER A 668 2.95 1.98 -27.89
N SER A 669 2.08 2.94 -28.18
CA SER A 669 2.45 4.27 -28.66
C SER A 669 2.70 5.23 -27.49
N ILE A 670 3.26 6.41 -27.76
CA ILE A 670 3.38 7.47 -26.74
C ILE A 670 1.97 7.95 -26.32
N VAL A 671 1.05 8.03 -27.29
CA VAL A 671 -0.34 8.49 -27.09
C VAL A 671 -1.09 7.63 -26.06
N ASP A 672 -0.81 6.32 -26.03
CA ASP A 672 -1.40 5.40 -25.05
C ASP A 672 -1.08 5.81 -23.58
N PHE A 673 -0.03 6.60 -23.35
CA PHE A 673 0.41 7.07 -22.04
C PHE A 673 0.11 8.55 -21.77
N ASP A 674 -0.50 9.29 -22.70
CA ASP A 674 -0.84 10.71 -22.48
C ASP A 674 -1.78 10.88 -21.27
N GLY A 675 -2.68 9.92 -21.06
CA GLY A 675 -3.57 9.90 -19.91
C GLY A 675 -2.84 9.87 -18.56
N ILE A 676 -1.73 9.13 -18.43
CA ILE A 676 -0.96 9.12 -17.18
C ILE A 676 -0.12 10.39 -17.03
N ILE A 677 0.43 10.93 -18.12
CA ILE A 677 1.16 12.20 -18.12
C ILE A 677 0.22 13.34 -17.68
N ALA A 678 -0.98 13.42 -18.25
CA ALA A 678 -1.99 14.39 -17.89
C ALA A 678 -2.41 14.28 -16.42
N LYS A 679 -2.64 13.07 -15.91
CA LYS A 679 -2.96 12.83 -14.49
C LYS A 679 -1.83 13.30 -13.56
N VAL A 680 -0.58 13.02 -13.90
CA VAL A 680 0.59 13.47 -13.12
C VAL A 680 0.69 14.99 -13.15
N ARG A 681 0.53 15.63 -14.32
CA ARG A 681 0.56 17.09 -14.45
C ARG A 681 -0.55 17.77 -13.65
N ALA A 682 -1.79 17.29 -13.77
CA ALA A 682 -2.92 17.82 -13.01
C ALA A 682 -2.68 17.73 -11.50
N ARG A 683 -2.06 16.64 -11.04
CA ARG A 683 -1.70 16.47 -9.63
C ARG A 683 -0.61 17.44 -9.18
N VAL A 684 0.46 17.59 -9.95
CA VAL A 684 1.55 18.54 -9.69
C VAL A 684 1.01 19.97 -9.64
N TYR A 685 0.19 20.34 -10.60
CA TYR A 685 -0.42 21.67 -10.69
C TYR A 685 -1.19 22.04 -9.41
N HIS A 686 -2.05 21.12 -8.95
CA HIS A 686 -2.83 21.29 -7.72
C HIS A 686 -1.97 21.48 -6.45
N TRP A 687 -0.76 20.92 -6.43
CA TRP A 687 0.14 21.01 -5.27
C TRP A 687 1.09 22.19 -5.33
N SER A 688 1.57 22.58 -6.51
CA SER A 688 2.40 23.78 -6.67
C SER A 688 1.68 25.05 -6.18
N ALA A 689 0.35 25.07 -6.26
CA ALA A 689 -0.49 26.13 -5.71
C ALA A 689 -0.57 26.18 -4.16
N ARG A 690 0.08 25.26 -3.41
CA ARG A 690 -0.14 25.05 -1.96
C ARG A 690 1.07 25.34 -1.04
N LEU A 691 2.02 26.19 -1.45
CA LEU A 691 3.23 26.58 -0.68
C LEU A 691 3.89 25.42 0.11
N LEU A 692 4.25 24.34 -0.59
CA LEU A 692 4.93 23.19 0.02
C LEU A 692 6.42 23.46 0.28
N SER A 693 6.94 22.99 1.42
CA SER A 693 8.38 22.95 1.68
C SER A 693 9.10 21.99 0.74
N MET A 694 10.43 22.13 0.58
CA MET A 694 11.22 21.20 -0.24
C MET A 694 11.17 19.76 0.29
N GLY A 695 11.16 19.57 1.62
CA GLY A 695 10.93 18.26 2.24
C GLY A 695 9.58 17.66 1.86
N GLY A 696 8.51 18.46 1.96
CA GLY A 696 7.17 18.04 1.55
C GLY A 696 7.07 17.67 0.06
N LYS A 697 7.73 18.42 -0.84
CA LYS A 697 7.83 18.09 -2.27
C LYS A 697 8.57 16.79 -2.51
N LEU A 698 9.66 16.53 -1.77
CA LEU A 698 10.39 15.27 -1.88
C LEU A 698 9.52 14.08 -1.44
N ILE A 699 8.80 14.18 -0.31
CA ILE A 699 7.88 13.13 0.16
C ILE A 699 6.83 12.83 -0.92
N LEU A 700 6.17 13.88 -1.44
CA LEU A 700 5.17 13.75 -2.50
C LEU A 700 5.71 13.10 -3.76
N THR A 701 6.94 13.48 -4.15
CA THR A 701 7.61 12.90 -5.29
C THR A 701 7.91 11.41 -5.08
N LYS A 702 8.47 11.08 -3.91
CA LYS A 702 8.91 9.73 -3.56
C LYS A 702 7.76 8.75 -3.33
N HIS A 703 6.66 9.19 -2.74
CA HIS A 703 5.58 8.31 -2.30
C HIS A 703 4.29 8.43 -3.12
N VAL A 704 4.07 9.54 -3.82
CA VAL A 704 2.85 9.74 -4.62
C VAL A 704 3.17 9.76 -6.10
N LEU A 705 3.96 10.73 -6.58
CA LEU A 705 4.22 10.88 -8.02
C LEU A 705 4.91 9.66 -8.64
N SER A 706 5.96 9.15 -7.99
CA SER A 706 6.67 7.95 -8.44
C SER A 706 5.78 6.71 -8.50
N SER A 707 4.75 6.64 -7.65
CA SER A 707 3.84 5.49 -7.52
C SER A 707 2.75 5.45 -8.59
N MET A 708 2.32 6.63 -9.07
CA MET A 708 1.25 6.77 -10.07
C MET A 708 1.48 5.94 -11.35
N PRO A 709 2.68 5.95 -11.98
CA PRO A 709 2.92 5.16 -13.18
C PRO A 709 3.15 3.66 -12.90
N LEU A 710 3.55 3.26 -11.68
CA LEU A 710 4.01 1.88 -11.41
C LEU A 710 2.97 0.80 -11.74
N TYR A 711 1.68 1.12 -11.60
CA TYR A 711 0.60 0.22 -11.99
C TYR A 711 0.64 -0.15 -13.48
N LEU A 712 0.89 0.83 -14.35
CA LEU A 712 1.01 0.60 -15.79
C LEU A 712 2.34 -0.10 -16.13
N LEU A 713 3.44 0.30 -15.48
CA LEU A 713 4.79 -0.24 -15.75
C LEU A 713 4.93 -1.73 -15.39
N GLN A 714 4.07 -2.22 -14.51
CA GLN A 714 4.00 -3.64 -14.16
C GLN A 714 3.63 -4.54 -15.34
N VAL A 715 2.76 -4.06 -16.24
CA VAL A 715 2.22 -4.86 -17.36
C VAL A 715 2.69 -4.34 -18.72
N LEU A 716 2.84 -3.02 -18.88
CA LEU A 716 3.28 -2.39 -20.12
C LEU A 716 4.76 -1.96 -20.04
N LYS A 717 5.45 -2.01 -21.19
CA LYS A 717 6.76 -1.39 -21.38
C LYS A 717 6.56 -0.09 -22.18
N PRO A 718 6.52 1.09 -21.54
CA PRO A 718 6.35 2.34 -22.27
C PRO A 718 7.58 2.67 -23.11
N PRO A 719 7.43 3.49 -24.17
CA PRO A 719 8.56 4.11 -24.86
C PRO A 719 9.42 4.95 -23.91
N LYS A 720 10.74 4.98 -24.10
CA LYS A 720 11.68 5.75 -23.25
C LYS A 720 11.30 7.23 -23.13
N ALA A 721 10.76 7.82 -24.20
CA ALA A 721 10.28 9.21 -24.21
C ALA A 721 9.23 9.50 -23.12
N VAL A 722 8.34 8.55 -22.81
CA VAL A 722 7.33 8.70 -21.76
C VAL A 722 7.98 8.74 -20.36
N LEU A 723 8.96 7.85 -20.12
CA LEU A 723 9.69 7.80 -18.85
C LEU A 723 10.51 9.09 -18.62
N VAL A 724 11.17 9.59 -19.67
CA VAL A 724 11.89 10.86 -19.64
C VAL A 724 10.94 12.03 -19.40
N ALA A 725 9.77 12.05 -20.04
CA ALA A 725 8.76 13.10 -19.83
C ALA A 725 8.26 13.12 -18.37
N LEU A 726 7.98 11.97 -17.78
CA LEU A 726 7.61 11.85 -16.36
C LEU A 726 8.74 12.31 -15.43
N GLY A 727 9.97 11.85 -15.67
CA GLY A 727 11.14 12.26 -14.90
C GLY A 727 11.39 13.77 -14.94
N ARG A 728 11.19 14.42 -16.10
CA ARG A 728 11.24 15.88 -16.22
C ARG A 728 10.17 16.57 -15.39
N ILE A 729 8.93 16.08 -15.40
CA ILE A 729 7.84 16.64 -14.59
C ILE A 729 8.16 16.50 -13.09
N PHE A 730 8.71 15.36 -12.67
CA PHE A 730 9.11 15.15 -11.27
C PHE A 730 10.25 16.08 -10.85
N ASN A 731 11.27 16.25 -11.70
CA ASN A 731 12.40 17.14 -11.43
C ASN A 731 11.95 18.60 -11.32
N SER A 732 11.08 19.04 -12.25
CA SER A 732 10.47 20.37 -12.21
C SER A 732 9.65 20.59 -10.95
N PHE A 733 8.79 19.64 -10.57
CA PHE A 733 8.00 19.77 -9.34
C PHE A 733 8.89 19.93 -8.09
N LEU A 734 9.99 19.19 -8.03
CA LEU A 734 10.94 19.26 -6.92
C LEU A 734 11.58 20.66 -6.84
N TRP A 735 12.22 21.13 -7.92
CA TRP A 735 13.03 22.34 -7.88
C TRP A 735 12.26 23.63 -8.09
N ASP A 736 11.31 23.65 -9.02
CA ASP A 736 10.66 24.89 -9.45
C ASP A 736 9.69 25.36 -8.36
N LYS A 737 9.75 26.63 -7.97
CA LYS A 737 8.77 27.19 -7.00
C LYS A 737 7.37 27.25 -7.61
N SER A 738 7.34 27.26 -8.94
CA SER A 738 6.33 27.86 -9.81
C SER A 738 6.62 27.40 -11.25
N HIS A 739 5.61 27.26 -12.13
CA HIS A 739 5.84 26.84 -13.52
C HIS A 739 6.67 27.88 -14.31
N ASP A 740 6.68 29.13 -13.85
CA ASP A 740 7.42 30.24 -14.46
C ASP A 740 8.63 30.72 -13.64
N ALA A 741 8.70 30.46 -12.33
CA ALA A 741 9.93 30.63 -11.55
C ALA A 741 10.76 29.34 -11.64
N LYS A 742 11.26 29.09 -12.85
CA LYS A 742 12.25 28.04 -13.10
C LYS A 742 13.44 28.29 -12.21
N ARG A 743 13.71 27.35 -11.31
CA ARG A 743 14.93 27.40 -10.50
C ARG A 743 16.04 26.65 -11.23
N THR A 744 17.26 26.88 -10.81
CA THR A 744 18.38 26.03 -11.26
C THR A 744 18.09 24.59 -10.87
N HIS A 745 17.99 23.70 -11.86
CA HIS A 745 17.92 22.26 -11.61
C HIS A 745 19.33 21.78 -11.30
N TRP A 746 19.63 21.62 -10.02
CA TRP A 746 21.00 21.43 -9.54
C TRP A 746 21.64 20.10 -9.97
N ALA A 747 20.81 19.10 -10.27
CA ALA A 747 21.21 17.78 -10.74
C ALA A 747 20.19 17.20 -11.74
N SER A 748 20.65 16.27 -12.58
CA SER A 748 19.76 15.48 -13.45
C SER A 748 18.85 14.57 -12.64
N TRP A 749 17.67 14.27 -13.18
CA TRP A 749 16.72 13.37 -12.53
C TRP A 749 17.33 12.00 -12.18
N GLU A 750 18.16 11.46 -13.06
CA GLU A 750 18.91 10.21 -12.84
C GLU A 750 19.82 10.30 -11.61
N ARG A 751 20.58 11.41 -11.45
CA ARG A 751 21.45 11.61 -10.27
C ARG A 751 20.64 11.75 -8.97
N LEU A 752 19.43 12.29 -9.03
CA LEU A 752 18.55 12.38 -7.86
C LEU A 752 17.95 11.02 -7.46
N CYS A 753 17.88 10.07 -8.41
CA CYS A 753 17.24 8.78 -8.20
C CYS A 753 18.13 7.73 -7.49
N PHE A 754 19.39 8.05 -7.21
CA PHE A 754 20.22 7.16 -6.41
C PHE A 754 19.70 7.06 -4.96
N PRO A 755 19.98 5.95 -4.24
CA PRO A 755 19.79 5.87 -2.80
C PRO A 755 20.40 7.09 -2.08
N THR A 756 19.84 7.43 -0.91
CA THR A 756 20.42 8.47 -0.04
C THR A 756 21.84 8.11 0.39
N GLU A 757 22.10 6.82 0.57
CA GLU A 757 23.41 6.23 0.85
C GLU A 757 24.40 6.41 -0.30
N GLU A 758 23.95 6.67 -1.52
CA GLU A 758 24.79 6.83 -2.72
C GLU A 758 24.77 8.28 -3.23
N GLY A 759 24.38 9.23 -2.36
CA GLY A 759 24.36 10.65 -2.66
C GLY A 759 23.13 11.15 -3.44
N GLY A 760 22.11 10.31 -3.65
CA GLY A 760 20.82 10.72 -4.23
C GLY A 760 19.78 11.10 -3.18
N LEU A 761 18.50 11.15 -3.58
CA LEU A 761 17.35 11.48 -2.73
C LEU A 761 16.48 10.26 -2.39
N GLY A 762 16.89 9.07 -2.83
CA GLY A 762 16.16 7.82 -2.59
C GLY A 762 14.81 7.73 -3.33
N VAL A 763 14.70 8.35 -4.51
CA VAL A 763 13.57 8.17 -5.43
C VAL A 763 13.95 7.12 -6.47
N ARG A 764 13.16 6.08 -6.71
CA ARG A 764 13.55 5.06 -7.70
C ARG A 764 13.36 5.57 -9.14
N LEU A 765 14.36 5.33 -9.99
CA LEU A 765 14.28 5.64 -11.42
C LEU A 765 13.23 4.75 -12.10
N LEU A 766 12.33 5.34 -12.89
CA LEU A 766 11.24 4.57 -13.52
C LEU A 766 11.75 3.53 -14.54
N GLU A 767 12.87 3.79 -15.21
CA GLU A 767 13.50 2.84 -16.15
C GLU A 767 13.96 1.57 -15.44
N ASP A 768 14.63 1.71 -14.29
CA ASP A 768 15.01 0.58 -13.44
C ASP A 768 13.77 -0.18 -12.94
N MET A 769 12.70 0.54 -12.57
CA MET A 769 11.46 -0.09 -12.13
C MET A 769 10.80 -0.92 -13.25
N VAL A 770 10.82 -0.46 -14.51
CA VAL A 770 10.33 -1.27 -15.65
C VAL A 770 11.13 -2.56 -15.78
N LYS A 771 12.46 -2.50 -15.64
CA LYS A 771 13.34 -3.67 -15.72
C LYS A 771 13.11 -4.63 -14.54
N ALA A 772 13.00 -4.10 -13.31
CA ALA A 772 12.67 -4.89 -12.12
C ALA A 772 11.29 -5.57 -12.23
N PHE A 773 10.29 -4.91 -12.82
CA PHE A 773 9.01 -5.54 -13.12
C PHE A 773 9.11 -6.61 -14.20
N SER A 774 10.01 -6.47 -15.19
CA SER A 774 10.27 -7.54 -16.16
C SER A 774 10.87 -8.77 -15.46
N TYR A 775 11.77 -8.57 -14.48
CA TYR A 775 12.32 -9.67 -13.67
C TYR A 775 11.21 -10.35 -12.86
N LYS A 776 10.30 -9.56 -12.27
CA LYS A 776 9.12 -10.09 -11.57
C LYS A 776 8.24 -10.94 -12.49
N LEU A 777 7.98 -10.49 -13.72
CA LEU A 777 7.18 -11.26 -14.67
C LEU A 777 7.88 -12.55 -15.09
N TRP A 778 9.21 -12.53 -15.31
CA TRP A 778 9.95 -13.75 -15.61
C TRP A 778 9.98 -14.74 -14.45
N TRP A 779 10.20 -14.25 -13.22
CA TRP A 779 10.09 -15.04 -12.00
C TRP A 779 8.73 -15.75 -11.92
N ARG A 780 7.64 -15.02 -12.14
CA ARG A 780 6.29 -15.59 -12.14
C ARG A 780 6.06 -16.58 -13.28
N LEU A 781 6.63 -16.32 -14.45
CA LEU A 781 6.61 -17.27 -15.55
C LEU A 781 7.30 -18.57 -15.13
N ARG A 782 8.50 -18.53 -14.54
CA ARG A 782 9.20 -19.73 -14.06
C ARG A 782 8.49 -20.43 -12.91
N GLN A 783 7.89 -19.68 -11.98
CA GLN A 783 7.14 -20.22 -10.85
C GLN A 783 5.87 -20.97 -11.27
N ARG A 784 5.28 -20.62 -12.43
CA ARG A 784 4.11 -21.27 -13.03
C ARG A 784 2.92 -21.40 -12.05
N ASP A 785 2.63 -20.33 -11.31
CA ASP A 785 1.58 -20.30 -10.27
C ASP A 785 0.31 -19.54 -10.70
N SER A 786 0.18 -19.18 -11.98
CA SER A 786 -0.90 -18.32 -12.48
C SER A 786 -1.46 -18.74 -13.84
N ILE A 787 -2.70 -18.34 -14.11
CA ILE A 787 -3.32 -18.52 -15.45
C ILE A 787 -2.53 -17.84 -16.55
N TRP A 788 -1.84 -16.74 -16.22
CA TRP A 788 -1.01 -16.03 -17.19
C TRP A 788 0.23 -16.85 -17.54
N SER A 789 0.93 -17.39 -16.53
CA SER A 789 2.09 -18.25 -16.79
C SER A 789 1.68 -19.48 -17.61
N ASP A 790 0.58 -20.16 -17.26
CA ASP A 790 0.09 -21.33 -18.02
C ASP A 790 -0.26 -20.97 -19.47
N PHE A 791 -0.93 -19.83 -19.68
CA PHE A 791 -1.21 -19.33 -21.03
C PHE A 791 0.08 -19.06 -21.81
N MET A 792 1.09 -18.45 -21.18
CA MET A 792 2.37 -18.15 -21.83
C MET A 792 3.16 -19.42 -22.15
N TYR A 793 3.15 -20.44 -21.28
CA TYR A 793 3.73 -21.74 -21.58
C TYR A 793 3.06 -22.37 -22.80
N SER A 794 1.73 -22.48 -22.76
CA SER A 794 0.94 -23.06 -23.85
C SER A 794 1.11 -22.29 -25.18
N LYS A 795 1.30 -20.97 -25.14
CA LYS A 795 1.44 -20.14 -26.34
C LYS A 795 2.84 -20.11 -26.94
N TYR A 796 3.88 -20.05 -26.10
CA TYR A 796 5.23 -19.68 -26.53
C TYR A 796 6.30 -20.73 -26.23
N ILE A 797 6.10 -21.56 -25.22
CA ILE A 797 7.13 -22.46 -24.71
C ILE A 797 6.85 -23.90 -25.17
N GLY A 798 5.61 -24.36 -24.99
CA GLY A 798 5.21 -25.76 -25.22
C GLY A 798 5.90 -26.68 -24.22
N ASP A 799 6.39 -27.82 -24.71
CA ASP A 799 7.09 -28.84 -23.92
C ASP A 799 8.60 -28.58 -23.78
N ARG A 800 9.08 -27.41 -24.23
CA ARG A 800 10.50 -27.02 -24.16
C ARG A 800 10.82 -26.27 -22.87
N HIS A 801 12.09 -26.18 -22.52
CA HIS A 801 12.52 -25.33 -21.43
C HIS A 801 12.38 -23.82 -21.80
N PRO A 802 12.00 -22.92 -20.89
CA PRO A 802 11.87 -21.47 -21.18
C PRO A 802 13.12 -20.81 -21.79
N LEU A 803 14.32 -21.35 -21.51
CA LEU A 803 15.58 -20.88 -22.12
C LEU A 803 15.67 -21.17 -23.62
N GLN A 804 15.04 -22.25 -24.10
CA GLN A 804 15.09 -22.71 -25.49
C GLN A 804 13.90 -22.24 -26.33
N ALA A 805 12.97 -21.49 -25.72
CA ALA A 805 11.75 -21.06 -26.39
C ALA A 805 12.03 -19.98 -27.46
N GLU A 806 11.95 -20.36 -28.73
CA GLU A 806 12.01 -19.46 -29.88
C GLU A 806 10.65 -19.30 -30.54
N VAL A 807 10.29 -18.06 -30.88
CA VAL A 807 8.95 -17.68 -31.33
C VAL A 807 9.06 -16.76 -32.53
N ALA A 808 8.47 -17.16 -33.66
CA ALA A 808 8.48 -16.36 -34.90
C ALA A 808 7.68 -15.04 -34.79
N ARG A 809 6.55 -15.04 -34.07
CA ARG A 809 5.66 -13.86 -33.93
C ARG A 809 5.44 -13.44 -32.46
N PRO A 810 6.48 -12.97 -31.76
CA PRO A 810 6.42 -12.71 -30.33
C PRO A 810 5.59 -11.47 -29.99
N SER A 811 4.89 -11.46 -28.85
CA SER A 811 4.16 -10.27 -28.35
C SER A 811 5.10 -9.23 -27.77
N GLY A 812 4.60 -8.02 -27.49
CA GLY A 812 5.37 -7.01 -26.76
C GLY A 812 5.80 -7.52 -25.38
N THR A 813 4.92 -8.24 -24.70
CA THR A 813 5.19 -8.91 -23.41
C THR A 813 6.28 -9.96 -23.55
N TRP A 814 6.20 -10.85 -24.55
CA TRP A 814 7.24 -11.86 -24.76
C TRP A 814 8.60 -11.23 -25.09
N LYS A 815 8.64 -10.22 -25.96
CA LYS A 815 9.88 -9.47 -26.26
C LYS A 815 10.47 -8.81 -25.01
N ARG A 816 9.63 -8.29 -24.12
CA ARG A 816 10.06 -7.72 -22.83
C ARG A 816 10.73 -8.76 -21.94
N LEU A 817 10.21 -9.99 -21.93
CA LEU A 817 10.71 -11.12 -21.14
C LEU A 817 12.02 -11.67 -21.71
N ILE A 818 12.07 -11.97 -23.00
CA ILE A 818 13.28 -12.48 -23.66
C ILE A 818 14.45 -11.51 -23.50
N GLY A 819 14.21 -10.20 -23.59
CA GLY A 819 15.26 -9.19 -23.43
C GLY A 819 15.90 -9.10 -22.04
N ILE A 820 15.41 -9.83 -21.03
CA ILE A 820 16.03 -9.92 -19.69
C ILE A 820 16.36 -11.35 -19.27
N ARG A 821 16.04 -12.35 -20.10
CA ARG A 821 16.13 -13.78 -19.80
C ARG A 821 17.48 -14.19 -19.21
N GLU A 822 18.56 -13.87 -19.91
CA GLU A 822 19.92 -14.24 -19.47
C GLU A 822 20.33 -13.58 -18.15
N LEU A 823 19.84 -12.36 -17.89
CA LEU A 823 20.17 -11.63 -16.67
C LEU A 823 19.40 -12.12 -15.44
N VAL A 824 18.19 -12.64 -15.63
CA VAL A 824 17.32 -13.07 -14.54
C VAL A 824 17.50 -14.55 -14.20
N GLU A 825 17.80 -15.40 -15.19
CA GLU A 825 17.96 -16.85 -14.99
C GLU A 825 19.15 -17.18 -14.09
N VAL A 826 20.25 -16.42 -14.20
CA VAL A 826 21.38 -16.54 -13.26
C VAL A 826 21.05 -16.15 -11.81
N GLN A 827 19.87 -15.57 -11.57
CA GLN A 827 19.38 -15.21 -10.23
C GLN A 827 18.32 -16.19 -9.71
N ILE A 828 17.97 -17.21 -10.51
CA ILE A 828 17.02 -18.25 -10.18
C ILE A 828 17.80 -19.51 -9.80
N THR A 829 17.47 -20.06 -8.65
CA THR A 829 18.00 -21.33 -8.16
C THR A 829 16.84 -22.22 -7.73
N TRP A 830 17.02 -23.53 -7.75
CA TRP A 830 15.97 -24.48 -7.40
C TRP A 830 16.36 -25.29 -6.18
N SER A 831 15.43 -25.38 -5.24
CA SER A 831 15.53 -26.28 -4.11
C SER A 831 14.72 -27.54 -4.40
N LEU A 832 15.42 -28.67 -4.40
CA LEU A 832 14.93 -29.92 -4.98
C LEU A 832 13.91 -30.64 -4.11
N GLY A 833 12.85 -31.11 -4.76
CA GLY A 833 11.96 -32.18 -4.32
C GLY A 833 11.57 -33.05 -5.52
N PRO A 834 10.57 -33.93 -5.41
CA PRO A 834 9.98 -34.56 -6.59
C PRO A 834 9.26 -33.49 -7.43
N GLY A 835 9.80 -33.19 -8.61
CA GLY A 835 9.20 -32.23 -9.54
C GLY A 835 9.85 -32.20 -10.92
N MET A 836 9.78 -31.03 -11.56
CA MET A 836 9.99 -30.82 -13.01
C MET A 836 11.22 -29.94 -13.31
N VAL A 837 12.18 -29.87 -12.38
CA VAL A 837 13.45 -29.14 -12.61
C VAL A 837 14.29 -29.84 -13.68
N ASP A 838 14.76 -29.07 -14.65
CA ASP A 838 15.58 -29.58 -15.75
C ASP A 838 17.01 -29.86 -15.27
N PHE A 839 17.53 -31.06 -15.60
CA PHE A 839 18.85 -31.51 -15.14
C PHE A 839 20.00 -30.65 -15.66
N TRP A 840 19.92 -30.17 -16.91
CA TRP A 840 21.01 -29.44 -17.55
C TRP A 840 20.88 -27.93 -17.41
N LEU A 841 19.67 -27.41 -17.61
CA LEU A 841 19.41 -26.00 -17.86
C LEU A 841 19.09 -25.19 -16.61
N ASP A 842 18.56 -25.83 -15.57
CA ASP A 842 18.24 -25.18 -14.32
C ASP A 842 19.41 -25.18 -13.33
N THR A 843 19.51 -24.12 -12.52
CA THR A 843 20.51 -24.06 -11.44
C THR A 843 19.95 -24.73 -10.20
N TRP A 844 20.29 -26.01 -10.01
CA TRP A 844 19.87 -26.79 -8.85
C TRP A 844 21.03 -27.35 -8.04
N CYS A 845 22.29 -27.05 -8.40
CA CYS A 845 23.49 -27.36 -7.63
C CYS A 845 24.38 -26.10 -7.46
N GLU A 846 25.33 -26.12 -6.52
CA GLU A 846 26.20 -24.97 -6.19
C GLU A 846 27.03 -24.45 -7.38
N LEU A 847 27.34 -25.35 -8.30
CA LEU A 847 28.25 -25.09 -9.40
C LEU A 847 27.58 -24.30 -10.54
N GLY A 848 26.27 -24.05 -10.46
CA GLY A 848 25.48 -23.45 -11.53
C GLY A 848 24.75 -24.49 -12.37
N PRO A 849 24.25 -24.10 -13.56
CA PRO A 849 23.59 -25.03 -14.45
C PRO A 849 24.62 -25.94 -15.12
N LEU A 850 24.38 -27.26 -15.09
CA LEU A 850 25.35 -28.27 -15.55
C LEU A 850 25.72 -28.10 -17.02
N TYR A 851 24.81 -27.56 -17.84
CA TYR A 851 25.07 -27.31 -19.26
C TYR A 851 26.29 -26.40 -19.49
N ALA A 852 26.62 -25.52 -18.54
CA ALA A 852 27.75 -24.60 -18.61
C ALA A 852 29.07 -25.23 -18.13
N LEU A 853 29.01 -26.33 -17.38
CA LEU A 853 30.15 -26.97 -16.72
C LEU A 853 30.66 -28.19 -17.48
N VAL A 854 29.78 -28.85 -18.22
CA VAL A 854 30.09 -30.05 -19.00
C VAL A 854 30.26 -29.62 -20.47
N PRO A 855 31.48 -29.63 -21.04
CA PRO A 855 31.70 -29.44 -22.46
C PRO A 855 31.04 -30.59 -23.24
N THR A 856 30.48 -30.34 -24.41
CA THR A 856 29.90 -31.43 -25.23
C THR A 856 30.33 -31.35 -26.68
N ASP A 857 30.76 -32.50 -27.19
CA ASP A 857 30.95 -32.80 -28.61
C ASP A 857 29.72 -33.54 -29.23
N GLY A 858 28.59 -33.63 -28.52
CA GLY A 858 27.38 -34.38 -28.94
C GLY A 858 26.05 -33.85 -28.36
N ASP A 859 24.95 -34.54 -28.71
CA ASP A 859 23.56 -34.15 -28.39
C ASP A 859 23.23 -34.37 -26.90
N ARG A 860 22.49 -33.43 -26.29
CA ARG A 860 22.16 -33.47 -24.84
C ARG A 860 20.70 -33.90 -24.65
N PRO A 861 20.43 -35.11 -24.12
CA PRO A 861 19.07 -35.54 -23.85
C PRO A 861 18.42 -34.71 -22.74
N HIS A 862 17.11 -34.49 -22.84
CA HIS A 862 16.34 -33.88 -21.76
C HIS A 862 16.16 -34.88 -20.61
N PHE A 863 16.56 -34.47 -19.41
CA PHE A 863 16.33 -35.22 -18.17
C PHE A 863 15.75 -34.31 -17.11
N LEU A 864 14.91 -34.87 -16.24
CA LEU A 864 14.52 -34.24 -14.98
C LEU A 864 15.49 -34.63 -13.87
N VAL A 865 15.73 -33.72 -12.92
CA VAL A 865 16.57 -34.01 -11.75
C VAL A 865 16.01 -35.18 -10.94
N ALA A 866 14.68 -35.27 -10.83
CA ALA A 866 13.99 -36.34 -10.12
C ALA A 866 14.31 -37.75 -10.64
N GLU A 867 14.72 -37.89 -11.91
CA GLU A 867 15.10 -39.19 -12.49
C GLU A 867 16.42 -39.74 -11.94
N PHE A 868 17.24 -38.88 -11.33
CA PHE A 868 18.50 -39.24 -10.70
C PHE A 868 18.35 -39.43 -9.18
N LEU A 869 17.13 -39.33 -8.64
CA LEU A 869 16.82 -39.52 -7.23
C LEU A 869 16.13 -40.87 -6.99
N GLY A 870 16.65 -41.65 -6.05
CA GLY A 870 16.05 -42.88 -5.53
C GLY A 870 15.58 -42.74 -4.07
N ARG A 871 15.00 -43.80 -3.52
CA ARG A 871 14.56 -43.83 -2.10
C ARG A 871 15.73 -43.68 -1.10
N GLU A 872 16.94 -44.05 -1.51
CA GLU A 872 18.16 -44.00 -0.67
C GLU A 872 19.05 -42.77 -0.94
N GLY A 873 18.68 -41.88 -1.87
CA GLY A 873 19.54 -40.76 -2.25
C GLY A 873 19.73 -40.60 -3.75
N TRP A 874 20.78 -39.87 -4.13
CA TRP A 874 21.22 -39.72 -5.51
C TRP A 874 21.70 -41.04 -6.10
N ASN A 875 21.26 -41.37 -7.31
CA ASN A 875 21.75 -42.52 -8.06
C ASN A 875 23.12 -42.19 -8.68
N ARG A 876 24.18 -42.45 -7.90
CA ARG A 876 25.58 -42.15 -8.27
C ARG A 876 26.00 -42.81 -9.59
N ASP A 877 25.63 -44.07 -9.81
CA ASP A 877 25.99 -44.80 -11.04
C ASP A 877 25.35 -44.18 -12.28
N ARG A 878 24.11 -43.71 -12.17
CA ARG A 878 23.43 -43.02 -13.28
C ARG A 878 24.07 -41.65 -13.54
N LEU A 879 24.48 -40.91 -12.51
CA LEU A 879 25.17 -39.63 -12.64
C LEU A 879 26.53 -39.78 -13.33
N LEU A 880 27.33 -40.79 -12.96
CA LEU A 880 28.66 -41.05 -13.54
C LEU A 880 28.64 -41.37 -15.04
N ARG A 881 27.48 -41.80 -15.59
CA ARG A 881 27.31 -42.00 -17.04
C ARG A 881 27.28 -40.70 -17.83
N TRP A 882 26.92 -39.59 -17.19
CA TRP A 882 26.68 -38.31 -17.85
C TRP A 882 27.59 -37.18 -17.34
N LEU A 883 28.20 -37.35 -16.17
CA LEU A 883 28.98 -36.32 -15.49
C LEU A 883 30.36 -36.84 -15.07
N PRO A 884 31.41 -36.01 -15.18
CA PRO A 884 32.71 -36.25 -14.55
C PRO A 884 32.60 -36.55 -13.06
N GLY A 885 33.44 -37.47 -12.54
CA GLY A 885 33.39 -37.91 -11.14
C GLY A 885 33.46 -36.77 -10.13
N ASN A 886 34.28 -35.74 -10.39
CA ASN A 886 34.40 -34.56 -9.53
C ASN A 886 33.10 -33.74 -9.44
N LEU A 887 32.25 -33.72 -10.47
CA LEU A 887 30.92 -33.08 -10.40
C LEU A 887 29.94 -33.97 -9.65
N VAL A 888 30.01 -35.29 -9.85
CA VAL A 888 29.16 -36.25 -9.14
C VAL A 888 29.37 -36.17 -7.63
N ASP A 889 30.62 -36.06 -7.19
CA ASP A 889 30.97 -35.92 -5.76
C ASP A 889 30.34 -34.68 -5.11
N VAL A 890 30.18 -33.58 -5.85
CA VAL A 890 29.49 -32.38 -5.36
C VAL A 890 27.97 -32.55 -5.39
N ILE A 891 27.44 -33.20 -6.43
CA ILE A 891 25.99 -33.38 -6.60
C ILE A 891 25.40 -34.30 -5.54
N VAL A 892 26.08 -35.39 -5.17
CA VAL A 892 25.58 -36.32 -4.15
C VAL A 892 25.41 -35.66 -2.79
N GLU A 893 26.14 -34.58 -2.51
CA GLU A 893 26.03 -33.76 -1.30
C GLU A 893 24.89 -32.71 -1.36
N THR A 894 24.28 -32.51 -2.54
CA THR A 894 23.20 -31.53 -2.71
C THR A 894 21.94 -32.03 -2.00
N PRO A 895 21.40 -31.26 -1.02
CA PRO A 895 20.24 -31.71 -0.26
C PRO A 895 18.98 -31.67 -1.11
N PHE A 896 18.06 -32.62 -0.87
CA PHE A 896 16.75 -32.71 -1.52
C PHE A 896 15.67 -33.10 -0.50
N ASP A 897 14.40 -32.89 -0.85
CA ASP A 897 13.25 -33.13 0.01
C ASP A 897 12.20 -34.02 -0.70
N LEU A 898 12.21 -35.32 -0.39
CA LEU A 898 11.31 -36.31 -1.01
C LEU A 898 9.83 -36.09 -0.71
N ASP A 899 9.51 -35.46 0.41
CA ASP A 899 8.12 -35.20 0.83
C ASP A 899 7.62 -33.81 0.38
N GLY A 900 8.49 -33.04 -0.29
CA GLY A 900 8.20 -31.69 -0.78
C GLY A 900 7.86 -31.62 -2.26
N HIS A 901 7.94 -30.41 -2.81
CA HIS A 901 7.97 -30.15 -4.25
C HIS A 901 9.15 -29.24 -4.56
N ASP A 902 9.57 -29.20 -5.82
CA ASP A 902 10.56 -28.24 -6.28
C ASP A 902 10.11 -26.80 -5.95
N GLN A 903 11.02 -26.04 -5.32
CA GLN A 903 10.79 -24.64 -4.99
C GLN A 903 11.81 -23.77 -5.69
N ILE A 904 11.31 -22.80 -6.45
CA ILE A 904 12.13 -21.76 -7.04
C ILE A 904 12.57 -20.76 -5.96
N LEU A 905 13.85 -20.42 -5.95
CA LEU A 905 14.52 -19.54 -5.01
C LEU A 905 15.20 -18.37 -5.73
N TRP A 906 15.04 -17.17 -5.19
CA TRP A 906 15.69 -15.96 -5.67
C TRP A 906 17.06 -15.83 -5.00
N ALA A 907 18.13 -16.09 -5.76
CA ALA A 907 19.50 -16.24 -5.25
C ALA A 907 20.00 -15.04 -4.42
N LYS A 908 19.52 -13.83 -4.73
CA LYS A 908 19.93 -12.59 -4.05
C LYS A 908 19.07 -12.22 -2.84
N SER A 909 18.11 -13.06 -2.48
CA SER A 909 17.29 -12.87 -1.29
C SER A 909 17.75 -13.80 -0.18
N ALA A 910 18.07 -13.24 0.99
CA ALA A 910 18.36 -14.03 2.18
C ALA A 910 17.17 -14.92 2.60
N THR A 911 15.94 -14.51 2.25
CA THR A 911 14.73 -15.29 2.54
C THR A 911 14.37 -16.29 1.44
N GLY A 912 15.08 -16.30 0.31
CA GLY A 912 14.75 -17.10 -0.87
C GLY A 912 13.60 -16.52 -1.71
N PHE A 913 12.80 -15.59 -1.19
CA PHE A 913 11.68 -15.01 -1.93
C PHE A 913 12.09 -13.87 -2.86
N PHE A 914 11.43 -13.80 -4.03
CA PHE A 914 11.52 -12.64 -4.91
C PHE A 914 10.98 -11.39 -4.21
N SER A 915 11.73 -10.29 -4.29
CA SER A 915 11.23 -8.97 -3.92
C SER A 915 11.54 -7.97 -5.02
N LEU A 916 10.63 -7.02 -5.22
CA LEU A 916 10.87 -5.95 -6.20
C LEU A 916 12.08 -5.08 -5.80
N ASN A 917 12.39 -4.99 -4.51
CA ASN A 917 13.57 -4.28 -4.02
C ASN A 917 14.86 -5.01 -4.42
N SER A 918 14.95 -6.32 -4.21
CA SER A 918 16.13 -7.11 -4.60
C SER A 918 16.31 -7.12 -6.13
N ALA A 919 15.22 -7.20 -6.90
CA ALA A 919 15.29 -7.09 -8.36
C ALA A 919 15.77 -5.69 -8.82
N TRP A 920 15.28 -4.63 -8.19
CA TRP A 920 15.74 -3.26 -8.46
C TRP A 920 17.21 -3.07 -8.11
N GLU A 921 17.67 -3.59 -6.97
CA GLU A 921 19.07 -3.58 -6.54
C GLU A 921 20.02 -4.27 -7.53
N LEU A 922 19.52 -5.24 -8.30
CA LEU A 922 20.30 -5.97 -9.32
C LEU A 922 20.35 -5.23 -10.65
N CYS A 923 19.28 -4.55 -11.02
CA CYS A 923 19.18 -3.97 -12.35
C CYS A 923 19.61 -2.50 -12.43
N ARG A 924 19.64 -1.79 -11.29
CA ARG A 924 20.02 -0.38 -11.21
C ARG A 924 21.53 -0.19 -11.35
N GLN A 925 21.92 1.02 -11.76
CA GLN A 925 23.29 1.47 -11.62
C GLN A 925 23.60 1.76 -10.13
N ARG A 926 24.79 1.38 -9.67
CA ARG A 926 25.28 1.64 -8.30
C ARG A 926 26.40 2.69 -8.30
N ARG A 927 26.51 3.44 -7.21
CA ARG A 927 27.61 4.38 -6.93
C ARG A 927 28.24 4.09 -5.57
N GLY A 928 29.44 4.63 -5.35
CA GLY A 928 30.10 4.56 -4.04
C GLY A 928 29.25 5.20 -2.94
N GLY A 929 29.29 4.60 -1.75
CA GLY A 929 28.53 5.07 -0.60
C GLY A 929 29.02 6.42 -0.06
N LEU A 930 28.10 7.24 0.42
CA LEU A 930 28.33 8.46 1.17
C LEU A 930 28.25 8.13 2.67
N THR A 931 29.41 8.14 3.34
CA THR A 931 29.56 7.75 4.75
C THR A 931 28.67 8.54 5.73
N LEU A 932 28.28 9.78 5.39
CA LEU A 932 27.40 10.62 6.21
C LEU A 932 25.89 10.45 5.93
N ALA A 933 25.49 9.64 4.95
CA ALA A 933 24.09 9.54 4.55
C ALA A 933 23.16 9.12 5.70
N GLY A 934 23.59 8.17 6.53
CA GLY A 934 22.81 7.71 7.69
C GLY A 934 22.61 8.78 8.78
N MET A 935 23.50 9.78 8.83
CA MET A 935 23.40 10.91 9.77
C MET A 935 22.49 12.01 9.21
N ILE A 936 22.66 12.37 7.93
CA ILE A 936 21.84 13.38 7.26
C ILE A 936 20.37 12.94 7.21
N TRP A 937 20.12 11.68 6.87
CA TRP A 937 18.77 11.14 6.63
C TRP A 937 18.21 10.37 7.83
N ASN A 938 18.62 10.71 9.05
CA ASN A 938 18.11 10.11 10.28
C ASN A 938 16.62 10.48 10.50
N LYS A 939 15.82 9.55 11.02
CA LYS A 939 14.41 9.75 11.38
C LYS A 939 14.19 10.89 12.39
N GLY A 940 15.17 11.19 13.24
CA GLY A 940 15.09 12.29 14.21
C GLY A 940 15.29 13.68 13.60
N THR A 941 15.85 13.76 12.38
CA THR A 941 16.15 15.03 11.71
C THR A 941 14.99 15.44 10.81
N PRO A 942 14.42 16.65 10.96
CA PRO A 942 13.42 17.18 10.04
C PRO A 942 13.90 17.15 8.58
N LEU A 943 13.08 16.65 7.66
CA LEU A 943 13.47 16.45 6.26
C LEU A 943 13.89 17.73 5.54
N LYS A 944 13.35 18.89 5.93
CA LYS A 944 13.80 20.20 5.44
C LYS A 944 15.30 20.44 5.73
N ILE A 945 15.78 20.00 6.89
CA ILE A 945 17.17 20.12 7.35
C ILE A 945 18.03 19.09 6.60
N SER A 946 17.59 17.83 6.55
CA SER A 946 18.28 16.76 5.80
C SER A 946 18.49 17.13 4.33
N PHE A 947 17.46 17.68 3.68
CA PHE A 947 17.54 18.10 2.29
C PHE A 947 18.51 19.28 2.09
N PHE A 948 18.54 20.23 3.02
CA PHE A 948 19.48 21.36 2.96
C PHE A 948 20.93 20.90 3.18
N ALA A 949 21.19 20.05 4.18
CA ALA A 949 22.49 19.45 4.40
C ALA A 949 22.96 18.62 3.20
N TRP A 950 22.07 17.85 2.56
CA TRP A 950 22.39 17.14 1.32
C TRP A 950 22.79 18.09 0.17
N ARG A 951 22.11 19.25 0.02
CA ARG A 951 22.49 20.27 -0.96
C ARG A 951 23.85 20.88 -0.67
N LEU A 952 24.15 21.13 0.61
CA LEU A 952 25.42 21.64 1.07
C LEU A 952 26.56 20.70 0.66
N MET A 953 26.44 19.41 1.00
CA MET A 953 27.45 18.38 0.68
C MET A 953 27.68 18.16 -0.82
N ASN A 954 26.73 18.57 -1.67
CA ASN A 954 26.84 18.42 -3.13
C ASN A 954 27.19 19.74 -3.85
N ASN A 955 27.51 20.82 -3.15
CA ASN A 955 27.71 22.15 -3.73
C ASN A 955 26.50 22.63 -4.56
N PHE A 956 25.28 22.36 -4.07
CA PHE A 956 24.02 22.76 -4.69
C PHE A 956 23.38 23.99 -4.01
N VAL A 957 24.13 24.68 -3.14
CA VAL A 957 23.74 25.94 -2.54
C VAL A 957 24.09 27.08 -3.50
N ALA A 958 23.17 28.04 -3.62
CA ALA A 958 23.18 29.06 -4.66
C ALA A 958 24.12 30.23 -4.35
N LEU A 959 25.39 29.96 -4.07
CA LEU A 959 26.37 31.01 -3.76
C LEU A 959 26.99 31.60 -5.02
N ASP A 960 27.46 32.85 -4.95
CA ASP A 960 28.13 33.51 -6.07
C ASP A 960 29.29 32.68 -6.64
N SER A 961 30.12 32.11 -5.77
CA SER A 961 31.24 31.23 -6.14
C SER A 961 30.80 29.93 -6.86
N VAL A 962 29.65 29.38 -6.50
CA VAL A 962 29.08 28.18 -7.14
C VAL A 962 28.43 28.54 -8.47
N MET A 963 27.74 29.68 -8.53
CA MET A 963 27.12 30.19 -9.76
C MET A 963 28.16 30.53 -10.83
N ARG A 964 29.28 31.17 -10.42
CA ARG A 964 30.41 31.44 -11.32
C ARG A 964 31.00 30.17 -11.92
N ARG A 965 31.23 29.13 -11.11
CA ARG A 965 31.70 27.81 -11.58
C ARG A 965 30.75 27.13 -12.58
N ARG A 966 29.46 27.50 -12.57
CA ARG A 966 28.44 27.01 -13.50
C ARG A 966 28.25 27.91 -14.72
N GLY A 967 29.12 28.89 -14.93
CA GLY A 967 29.11 29.76 -16.11
C GLY A 967 28.18 30.97 -16.02
N LEU A 968 27.68 31.31 -14.82
CA LEU A 968 26.90 32.54 -14.61
C LEU A 968 27.82 33.70 -14.20
N PRO A 969 27.81 34.82 -14.92
CA PRO A 969 28.64 35.98 -14.60
C PRO A 969 28.05 36.73 -13.40
N VAL A 970 28.51 36.39 -12.19
CA VAL A 970 28.16 37.07 -10.94
C VAL A 970 29.40 37.59 -10.21
N VAL A 971 29.25 38.81 -9.67
CA VAL A 971 30.22 39.44 -8.78
C VAL A 971 30.06 38.80 -7.40
N SER A 972 31.14 38.28 -6.82
CA SER A 972 31.10 37.52 -5.58
C SER A 972 31.56 38.39 -4.42
N ARG A 973 30.64 38.85 -3.58
CA ARG A 973 30.93 39.65 -2.38
C ARG A 973 29.96 39.28 -1.28
N CYS A 974 30.46 38.78 -0.16
CA CYS A 974 29.63 38.34 0.96
C CYS A 974 28.82 39.51 1.51
N SER A 975 27.50 39.34 1.60
CA SER A 975 26.60 40.38 2.13
C SER A 975 26.75 40.60 3.65
N CYS A 976 27.47 39.72 4.35
CA CYS A 976 27.62 39.77 5.81
C CYS A 976 28.86 40.55 6.25
N CYS A 977 30.02 40.29 5.62
CA CYS A 977 31.26 41.02 5.92
C CYS A 977 31.57 42.13 4.91
N LEU A 978 30.97 42.11 3.71
CA LEU A 978 31.24 43.03 2.60
C LEU A 978 32.71 43.07 2.15
N GLU A 979 33.55 42.11 2.52
CA GLU A 979 34.99 42.12 2.21
C GLU A 979 35.39 40.91 1.36
N GLU A 980 34.96 39.72 1.77
CA GLU A 980 35.36 38.44 1.17
C GLU A 980 34.37 37.95 0.10
N ALA A 981 34.82 37.00 -0.73
CA ALA A 981 33.97 36.30 -1.67
C ALA A 981 32.91 35.42 -0.97
N GLU A 982 31.67 35.38 -1.49
CA GLU A 982 30.62 34.52 -0.96
C GLU A 982 30.89 33.04 -1.29
N THR A 983 31.61 32.37 -0.40
CA THR A 983 31.96 30.94 -0.49
C THR A 983 31.29 30.16 0.65
N LEU A 984 31.16 28.84 0.45
CA LEU A 984 30.60 27.95 1.49
C LEU A 984 31.41 28.01 2.79
N PRO A 985 32.75 27.93 2.76
CA PRO A 985 33.57 28.10 3.97
C PRO A 985 33.35 29.46 4.63
N HIS A 986 33.29 30.54 3.84
CA HIS A 986 33.12 31.89 4.37
C HIS A 986 31.76 32.11 5.05
N LEU A 987 30.68 31.56 4.49
CA LEU A 987 29.34 31.67 5.09
C LEU A 987 29.18 30.81 6.36
N PHE A 988 29.75 29.61 6.41
CA PHE A 988 29.53 28.69 7.54
C PHE A 988 30.60 28.77 8.64
N SER A 989 31.60 29.67 8.53
CA SER A 989 32.73 29.79 9.47
C SER A 989 32.75 31.03 10.38
N MET A 990 31.89 32.04 10.15
CA MET A 990 31.92 33.27 10.96
C MET A 990 30.97 33.20 12.17
N ASP A 991 31.47 33.54 13.37
CA ASP A 991 30.68 33.63 14.62
C ASP A 991 29.69 34.83 14.69
N ARG A 992 29.56 35.62 13.62
CA ARG A 992 28.83 36.93 13.63
C ARG A 992 27.37 36.88 13.17
N TRP A 993 26.71 35.71 13.24
CA TRP A 993 25.36 35.52 12.67
C TRP A 993 24.17 35.99 13.53
N GLN A 994 24.40 36.45 14.76
CA GLN A 994 23.30 36.65 15.72
C GLN A 994 22.44 37.91 15.51
N GLU A 995 22.85 38.90 14.70
CA GLU A 995 22.22 40.24 14.81
C GLU A 995 21.40 40.75 13.62
N ARG A 996 21.23 40.06 12.48
CA ARG A 996 20.61 40.76 11.31
C ARG A 996 19.61 40.11 10.37
N PHE A 997 19.23 38.83 10.45
CA PHE A 997 18.21 38.29 9.52
C PHE A 997 17.24 37.27 10.14
N GLY A 998 15.95 37.61 10.18
CA GLY A 998 14.88 36.73 10.65
C GLY A 998 14.64 35.50 9.76
N GLY A 999 14.32 34.36 10.39
CA GLY A 999 13.68 33.18 9.80
C GLY A 999 14.55 32.23 8.94
N ILE A 1000 15.38 32.74 8.03
CA ILE A 1000 16.24 31.91 7.16
C ILE A 1000 17.50 31.41 7.89
N LEU A 1001 17.96 32.15 8.90
CA LEU A 1001 19.17 31.81 9.66
C LEU A 1001 19.02 30.60 10.58
N GLN A 1002 17.82 30.28 11.07
CA GLN A 1002 17.64 29.17 12.01
C GLN A 1002 18.04 27.82 11.41
N VAL A 1003 17.70 27.56 10.14
CA VAL A 1003 18.11 26.31 9.46
C VAL A 1003 19.62 26.30 9.20
N ILE A 1004 20.21 27.45 8.89
CA ILE A 1004 21.66 27.57 8.66
C ILE A 1004 22.41 27.33 9.98
N VAL A 1005 21.95 27.91 11.09
CA VAL A 1005 22.50 27.72 12.44
C VAL A 1005 22.28 26.28 12.92
N GLU A 1006 21.10 25.70 12.74
CA GLU A 1006 20.81 24.30 13.09
C GLU A 1006 21.69 23.33 12.29
N VAL A 1007 21.91 23.59 11.00
CA VAL A 1007 22.79 22.77 10.15
C VAL A 1007 24.26 22.99 10.51
N SER A 1008 24.67 24.22 10.81
CA SER A 1008 26.03 24.53 11.27
C SER A 1008 26.34 23.85 12.61
N ASN A 1009 25.44 23.97 13.59
CA ASN A 1009 25.54 23.27 14.88
C ASN A 1009 25.54 21.75 14.70
N PHE A 1010 24.69 21.22 13.82
CA PHE A 1010 24.66 19.79 13.50
C PHE A 1010 25.99 19.31 12.91
N LEU A 1011 26.57 20.05 11.95
CA LEU A 1011 27.88 19.72 11.38
C LEU A 1011 29.01 19.88 12.41
N HIS A 1012 28.90 20.84 13.32
CA HIS A 1012 29.80 21.03 14.45
C HIS A 1012 29.77 19.87 15.42
N ASP A 1013 28.58 19.39 15.77
CA ASP A 1013 28.38 18.23 16.64
C ASP A 1013 28.90 16.96 15.97
N LEU A 1014 28.71 16.80 14.66
CA LEU A 1014 29.29 15.69 13.88
C LEU A 1014 30.82 15.74 13.86
N GLY A 1015 31.39 16.94 13.71
CA GLY A 1015 32.83 17.18 13.82
C GLY A 1015 33.36 16.82 15.20
N ARG A 1016 32.77 17.37 16.28
CA ARG A 1016 33.13 17.02 17.68
C ARG A 1016 33.01 15.52 17.95
N ALA A 1017 32.01 14.87 17.36
CA ALA A 1017 31.80 13.43 17.45
C ALA A 1017 32.73 12.59 16.56
N LYS A 1018 33.71 13.21 15.88
CA LYS A 1018 34.72 12.55 15.05
C LYS A 1018 34.10 11.72 13.91
N LYS A 1019 33.06 12.26 13.27
CA LYS A 1019 32.27 11.56 12.23
C LYS A 1019 32.52 12.04 10.81
N LEU A 1020 33.30 13.11 10.64
CA LEU A 1020 33.67 13.68 9.35
C LEU A 1020 34.99 13.06 8.85
N ASP A 1021 35.13 12.86 7.54
CA ASP A 1021 36.29 12.25 6.84
C ASP A 1021 36.89 13.26 5.83
N LYS A 1022 38.22 13.24 5.66
CA LYS A 1022 38.99 14.09 4.76
C LYS A 1022 38.57 13.96 3.30
N ALA A 1023 38.13 12.79 2.85
CA ALA A 1023 37.65 12.57 1.49
C ALA A 1023 36.35 13.34 1.16
N GLN A 1024 35.59 13.73 2.19
CA GLN A 1024 34.30 14.43 2.05
C GLN A 1024 34.47 15.92 1.73
N PHE A 1025 35.67 16.46 1.90
CA PHE A 1025 36.03 17.86 1.63
C PHE A 1025 37.01 17.98 0.46
N ASN A 1026 37.04 17.00 -0.44
CA ASN A 1026 37.91 17.03 -1.62
C ASN A 1026 37.62 18.27 -2.49
N GLY A 1027 38.54 19.23 -2.49
CA GLY A 1027 38.43 20.53 -3.15
C GLY A 1027 38.32 21.73 -2.21
N ASP A 1028 38.13 21.53 -0.90
CA ASP A 1028 38.02 22.58 0.13
C ASP A 1028 38.77 22.14 1.41
N ARG A 1029 40.11 22.11 1.34
CA ARG A 1029 40.97 21.69 2.47
C ARG A 1029 41.09 22.75 3.58
N ASP A 1030 40.63 23.97 3.35
CA ASP A 1030 40.74 25.11 4.28
C ASP A 1030 39.49 25.33 5.13
N CYS A 1031 38.57 24.36 5.13
CA CYS A 1031 37.35 24.42 5.91
C CYS A 1031 37.64 24.24 7.42
N VAL A 1032 37.03 25.07 8.29
CA VAL A 1032 37.15 24.96 9.77
C VAL A 1032 36.74 23.57 10.27
N TRP A 1033 35.80 22.91 9.58
CA TRP A 1033 35.37 21.54 9.86
C TRP A 1033 36.47 20.48 9.66
N ALA A 1034 37.48 20.75 8.83
CA ALA A 1034 38.61 19.86 8.59
C ALA A 1034 39.47 19.65 9.85
N ARG A 1035 39.41 20.59 10.82
CA ARG A 1035 40.10 20.48 12.13
C ARG A 1035 39.48 19.41 13.05
N PHE A 1036 38.25 18.98 12.76
CA PHE A 1036 37.49 18.00 13.56
C PHE A 1036 37.37 16.62 12.88
N VAL A 1037 38.06 16.41 11.76
CA VAL A 1037 38.17 15.13 11.06
C VAL A 1037 39.17 14.25 11.82
N SER A 1038 38.79 13.04 12.24
CA SER A 1038 39.73 12.12 12.91
C SER A 1038 39.42 10.65 12.66
N ASP A 1039 40.46 9.81 12.69
CA ASP A 1039 40.35 8.36 12.76
C ASP A 1039 39.73 7.93 14.11
N GLY A 1040 38.60 7.22 14.08
CA GLY A 1040 37.77 7.00 15.27
C GLY A 1040 37.60 5.55 15.72
N THR A 1041 37.79 5.29 17.03
CA THR A 1041 37.33 4.09 17.77
C THR A 1041 36.13 4.43 18.68
N ARG A 1042 35.19 3.47 18.91
CA ARG A 1042 33.90 3.66 19.64
C ARG A 1042 33.93 3.12 21.10
N LYS A 1043 33.23 3.78 22.05
CA LYS A 1043 32.99 3.31 23.44
C LYS A 1043 31.66 2.51 23.60
N ARG A 1044 31.56 1.59 24.59
CA ARG A 1044 30.43 0.65 24.87
C ARG A 1044 30.04 0.60 26.39
N ARG A 1045 28.81 0.20 26.78
CA ARG A 1045 28.26 0.08 28.18
C ARG A 1045 27.87 -1.39 28.56
N PRO A 1046 28.13 -1.89 29.78
CA PRO A 1046 27.80 -3.28 30.21
C PRO A 1046 26.33 -3.53 30.62
N VAL A 1047 25.82 -4.75 30.39
CA VAL A 1047 24.48 -5.32 30.72
C VAL A 1047 24.64 -6.78 31.23
N LEU A 1048 23.82 -7.23 32.20
CA LEU A 1048 23.84 -8.60 32.74
C LEU A 1048 23.00 -9.59 31.90
N VAL A 1049 23.45 -10.84 31.77
CA VAL A 1049 22.85 -11.91 30.94
C VAL A 1049 22.95 -13.27 31.67
N THR A 1050 21.87 -14.02 31.83
CA THR A 1050 21.84 -15.32 32.56
C THR A 1050 21.07 -16.39 31.78
N TRP A 1051 21.49 -17.66 31.87
CA TRP A 1051 20.71 -18.82 31.36
C TRP A 1051 19.60 -19.23 32.32
N GLU A 1052 18.41 -19.55 31.80
CA GLU A 1052 17.23 -19.92 32.59
C GLU A 1052 16.86 -21.40 32.43
N LYS A 1053 16.49 -22.06 33.54
CA LYS A 1053 16.04 -23.47 33.53
C LYS A 1053 14.69 -23.62 32.80
N PRO A 1054 14.45 -24.74 32.09
CA PRO A 1054 13.12 -25.00 31.52
C PRO A 1054 12.07 -25.27 32.60
N PRO A 1055 10.77 -25.05 32.32
CA PRO A 1055 9.67 -25.40 33.21
C PRO A 1055 9.66 -26.91 33.56
N PRO A 1056 9.00 -27.31 34.67
CA PRO A 1056 8.86 -28.72 35.05
C PRO A 1056 8.30 -29.59 33.91
N LEU A 1057 8.81 -30.84 33.81
CA LEU A 1057 8.44 -31.83 32.78
C LEU A 1057 8.78 -31.41 31.34
N ARG A 1058 9.68 -30.44 31.15
CA ARG A 1058 10.17 -30.02 29.84
C ARG A 1058 11.68 -30.15 29.74
N TYR A 1059 12.14 -30.21 28.50
CA TYR A 1059 13.56 -30.25 28.16
C TYR A 1059 13.95 -28.98 27.41
N LYS A 1060 15.20 -28.55 27.57
CA LYS A 1060 15.77 -27.41 26.85
C LYS A 1060 17.01 -27.86 26.07
N LEU A 1061 16.98 -27.64 24.76
CA LEU A 1061 18.08 -27.91 23.84
C LEU A 1061 18.78 -26.59 23.49
N ASN A 1062 20.05 -26.47 23.86
CA ASN A 1062 20.91 -25.37 23.42
C ASN A 1062 21.89 -25.89 22.37
N THR A 1063 22.03 -25.20 21.24
CA THR A 1063 23.01 -25.56 20.19
C THR A 1063 23.83 -24.36 19.75
N ASP A 1064 25.01 -24.63 19.22
CA ASP A 1064 25.93 -23.64 18.66
C ASP A 1064 26.81 -24.29 17.57
N ALA A 1065 27.47 -23.47 16.77
CA ALA A 1065 28.43 -23.90 15.77
C ALA A 1065 29.69 -23.03 15.75
N SER A 1066 30.82 -23.65 15.46
CA SER A 1066 32.12 -22.99 15.30
C SER A 1066 32.61 -23.20 13.88
N VAL A 1067 33.22 -22.16 13.28
CA VAL A 1067 33.90 -22.25 11.98
C VAL A 1067 35.32 -21.74 12.14
N VAL A 1068 36.29 -22.65 12.03
CA VAL A 1068 37.73 -22.35 12.17
C VAL A 1068 38.44 -22.80 10.90
N ASN A 1069 39.20 -21.89 10.28
CA ASN A 1069 39.91 -22.15 9.01
C ASN A 1069 39.00 -22.73 7.91
N GLY A 1070 37.75 -22.29 7.85
CA GLY A 1070 36.76 -22.76 6.87
C GLY A 1070 36.06 -24.07 7.23
N ARG A 1071 36.55 -24.85 8.20
CA ARG A 1071 35.87 -26.06 8.68
C ARG A 1071 34.89 -25.75 9.80
N ALA A 1072 33.68 -26.29 9.67
CA ALA A 1072 32.57 -26.10 10.57
C ALA A 1072 32.35 -27.31 11.47
N SER A 1073 32.04 -27.06 12.73
CA SER A 1073 31.60 -28.04 13.73
C SER A 1073 30.40 -27.50 14.50
N GLY A 1074 29.57 -28.39 15.01
CA GLY A 1074 28.40 -28.08 15.82
C GLY A 1074 28.42 -28.81 17.14
N GLY A 1075 27.87 -28.16 18.16
CA GLY A 1075 27.70 -28.72 19.49
C GLY A 1075 26.32 -28.42 20.04
N GLY A 1076 25.83 -29.30 20.91
CA GLY A 1076 24.57 -29.06 21.59
C GLY A 1076 24.37 -29.87 22.85
N VAL A 1077 23.48 -29.38 23.72
CA VAL A 1077 23.18 -29.98 25.02
C VAL A 1077 21.69 -29.91 25.31
N LEU A 1078 21.12 -31.04 25.75
CA LEU A 1078 19.74 -31.19 26.18
C LEU A 1078 19.69 -31.33 27.70
N ARG A 1079 18.88 -30.51 28.36
CA ARG A 1079 18.78 -30.43 29.83
C ARG A 1079 17.34 -30.51 30.34
N ASP A 1080 17.15 -31.08 31.52
CA ASP A 1080 15.84 -31.13 32.23
C ASP A 1080 15.56 -29.86 33.06
N SER A 1081 14.41 -29.82 33.73
CA SER A 1081 13.98 -28.71 34.60
C SER A 1081 14.87 -28.49 35.84
N PHE A 1082 15.74 -29.43 36.17
CA PHE A 1082 16.74 -29.28 37.24
C PHE A 1082 18.09 -28.78 36.71
N GLY A 1083 18.24 -28.65 35.38
CA GLY A 1083 19.50 -28.30 34.72
C GLY A 1083 20.42 -29.50 34.51
N ARG A 1084 19.95 -30.73 34.73
CA ARG A 1084 20.75 -31.95 34.53
C ARG A 1084 20.81 -32.28 33.05
N VAL A 1085 21.99 -32.70 32.59
CA VAL A 1085 22.21 -33.12 31.19
C VAL A 1085 21.53 -34.46 30.95
N ILE A 1086 20.64 -34.49 29.97
CA ILE A 1086 20.04 -35.70 29.41
C ILE A 1086 20.92 -36.24 28.28
N LEU A 1087 21.50 -35.34 27.49
CA LEU A 1087 22.26 -35.64 26.28
C LEU A 1087 23.12 -34.43 25.93
N ALA A 1088 24.29 -34.66 25.33
CA ALA A 1088 25.04 -33.65 24.59
C ALA A 1088 25.67 -34.27 23.34
N PHE A 1089 26.06 -33.46 22.36
CA PHE A 1089 26.71 -33.95 21.15
C PHE A 1089 27.73 -32.96 20.59
N TYR A 1090 28.62 -33.51 19.78
CA TYR A 1090 29.57 -32.82 18.91
C TYR A 1090 29.56 -33.48 17.52
N LYS A 1091 29.57 -32.66 16.47
CA LYS A 1091 29.59 -33.14 15.07
C LYS A 1091 30.38 -32.21 14.16
N GLU A 1092 31.20 -32.77 13.28
CA GLU A 1092 31.85 -32.00 12.20
C GLU A 1092 30.96 -31.93 10.95
N PHE A 1093 30.96 -30.77 10.28
CA PHE A 1093 30.14 -30.48 9.09
C PHE A 1093 30.97 -30.18 7.84
N GLY A 1094 32.30 -30.24 7.91
CA GLY A 1094 33.19 -29.91 6.80
C GLY A 1094 33.21 -28.42 6.46
N GLU A 1095 33.47 -28.06 5.20
CA GLU A 1095 33.53 -26.66 4.78
C GLU A 1095 32.13 -26.05 4.63
N LYS A 1096 31.72 -25.21 5.59
CA LYS A 1096 30.39 -24.56 5.62
C LYS A 1096 30.50 -23.12 6.11
N GLY A 1097 29.58 -22.27 5.67
CA GLY A 1097 29.42 -20.92 6.20
C GLY A 1097 28.82 -20.93 7.62
N VAL A 1098 29.05 -19.86 8.39
CA VAL A 1098 28.63 -19.73 9.81
C VAL A 1098 27.15 -20.07 10.01
N LEU A 1099 26.24 -19.40 9.29
CA LEU A 1099 24.79 -19.62 9.44
C LEU A 1099 24.34 -21.04 9.05
N GLN A 1100 25.04 -21.67 8.11
CA GLN A 1100 24.76 -23.05 7.69
C GLN A 1100 25.21 -24.04 8.75
N ALA A 1101 26.36 -23.81 9.37
CA ALA A 1101 26.86 -24.62 10.48
C ALA A 1101 25.91 -24.55 11.69
N GLU A 1102 25.44 -23.35 12.04
CA GLU A 1102 24.44 -23.16 13.12
C GLU A 1102 23.16 -23.93 12.83
N ALA A 1103 22.65 -23.88 11.59
CA ALA A 1103 21.45 -24.60 11.19
C ALA A 1103 21.65 -26.13 11.24
N LEU A 1104 22.81 -26.62 10.79
CA LEU A 1104 23.14 -28.05 10.85
C LEU A 1104 23.27 -28.56 12.30
N ALA A 1105 23.83 -27.75 13.21
CA ALA A 1105 23.89 -28.06 14.64
C ALA A 1105 22.49 -28.23 15.24
N VAL A 1106 21.56 -27.32 14.93
CA VAL A 1106 20.15 -27.44 15.33
C VAL A 1106 19.52 -28.70 14.77
N LEU A 1107 19.69 -28.94 13.46
CA LEU A 1107 19.10 -30.08 12.78
C LEU A 1107 19.57 -31.39 13.43
N GLU A 1108 20.87 -31.52 13.73
CA GLU A 1108 21.42 -32.69 14.40
C GLU A 1108 20.80 -32.90 15.78
N GLY A 1109 20.74 -31.83 16.60
CA GLY A 1109 20.13 -31.90 17.92
C GLY A 1109 18.67 -32.35 17.88
N LEU A 1110 17.90 -31.86 16.90
CA LEU A 1110 16.51 -32.26 16.69
C LEU A 1110 16.36 -33.71 16.22
N LEU A 1111 17.23 -34.17 15.31
CA LEU A 1111 17.23 -35.56 14.84
C LEU A 1111 17.50 -36.54 15.99
N ILE A 1112 18.48 -36.23 16.85
CA ILE A 1112 18.78 -37.07 18.03
C ILE A 1112 17.58 -37.08 19.00
N CYS A 1113 16.94 -35.93 19.22
CA CYS A 1113 15.75 -35.85 20.07
C CYS A 1113 14.58 -36.66 19.51
N ALA A 1114 14.34 -36.59 18.19
CA ALA A 1114 13.31 -37.36 17.51
C ALA A 1114 13.59 -38.86 17.58
N ALA A 1115 14.84 -39.29 17.37
CA ALA A 1115 15.24 -40.69 17.48
C ALA A 1115 15.03 -41.27 18.90
N LYS A 1116 15.20 -40.45 19.94
CA LYS A 1116 14.91 -40.82 21.34
C LYS A 1116 13.43 -40.67 21.74
N GLY A 1117 12.54 -40.28 20.83
CA GLY A 1117 11.10 -40.14 21.07
C GLY A 1117 10.72 -38.99 22.02
N LEU A 1118 11.61 -38.01 22.20
CA LEU A 1118 11.38 -36.89 23.12
C LEU A 1118 10.44 -35.84 22.50
N ARG A 1119 9.52 -35.31 23.30
CA ARG A 1119 8.58 -34.25 22.91
C ARG A 1119 8.59 -33.11 23.93
N GLY A 1120 8.10 -31.93 23.55
CA GLY A 1120 7.98 -30.81 24.47
C GLY A 1120 9.26 -29.99 24.66
N ILE A 1121 10.14 -29.97 23.65
CA ILE A 1121 11.49 -29.40 23.76
C ILE A 1121 11.49 -27.88 23.49
N LEU A 1122 12.16 -27.11 24.35
CA LEU A 1122 12.45 -25.69 24.13
C LEU A 1122 13.83 -25.56 23.49
N VAL A 1123 13.91 -25.05 22.26
CA VAL A 1123 15.17 -24.92 21.54
C VAL A 1123 15.68 -23.48 21.60
N GLU A 1124 16.95 -23.32 21.97
CA GLU A 1124 17.63 -22.03 22.09
C GLU A 1124 18.94 -22.00 21.32
N VAL A 1125 19.15 -20.94 20.54
CA VAL A 1125 20.38 -20.68 19.79
C VAL A 1125 20.79 -19.21 19.88
N ASP A 1126 22.06 -18.90 19.73
CA ASP A 1126 22.57 -17.52 19.81
C ASP A 1126 22.55 -16.76 18.48
N SER A 1127 22.13 -17.43 17.41
CA SER A 1127 21.91 -16.83 16.11
C SER A 1127 20.52 -16.22 15.96
N ALA A 1128 20.41 -14.92 16.21
CA ALA A 1128 19.16 -14.18 16.02
C ALA A 1128 18.65 -14.26 14.55
N VAL A 1129 19.58 -14.40 13.60
CA VAL A 1129 19.27 -14.58 12.18
C VAL A 1129 18.61 -15.95 11.95
N LEU A 1130 19.17 -17.02 12.52
CA LEU A 1130 18.59 -18.36 12.39
C LEU A 1130 17.21 -18.44 13.07
N VAL A 1131 17.03 -17.85 14.26
CA VAL A 1131 15.72 -17.77 14.94
C VAL A 1131 14.68 -17.06 14.10
N SER A 1132 15.05 -15.92 13.52
CA SER A 1132 14.17 -15.18 12.61
C SER A 1132 13.81 -15.99 11.37
N LEU A 1133 14.77 -16.71 10.78
CA LEU A 1133 14.51 -17.58 9.63
C LEU A 1133 13.59 -18.73 10.00
N VAL A 1134 13.89 -19.53 11.03
CA VAL A 1134 13.11 -20.71 11.43
C VAL A 1134 11.67 -20.35 11.80
N ASN A 1135 11.46 -19.30 12.60
CA ASN A 1135 10.12 -18.86 13.05
C ASN A 1135 9.32 -18.09 12.00
N SER A 1136 9.94 -17.71 10.88
CA SER A 1136 9.23 -17.04 9.77
C SER A 1136 8.90 -18.03 8.65
N SER A 1137 8.06 -17.60 7.71
CA SER A 1137 7.79 -18.35 6.49
C SER A 1137 8.93 -18.27 5.46
N ALA A 1138 10.11 -17.73 5.81
CA ALA A 1138 11.24 -17.57 4.89
C ALA A 1138 11.74 -18.93 4.37
N GLN A 1139 12.05 -19.05 3.08
CA GLN A 1139 12.66 -20.28 2.55
C GLN A 1139 14.14 -20.38 2.92
N GLY A 1140 14.81 -19.25 3.15
CA GLY A 1140 16.25 -19.17 3.33
C GLY A 1140 17.00 -19.18 1.99
N GLY A 1141 18.31 -18.92 2.01
CA GLY A 1141 19.16 -19.09 0.83
C GLY A 1141 19.21 -20.55 0.37
N TRP A 1142 19.65 -20.77 -0.87
CA TRP A 1142 19.67 -22.10 -1.52
C TRP A 1142 20.28 -23.21 -0.64
N LEU A 1143 21.46 -22.96 -0.04
CA LEU A 1143 22.17 -23.88 0.87
C LEU A 1143 21.44 -24.22 2.18
N LEU A 1144 20.58 -23.31 2.64
CA LEU A 1144 19.91 -23.40 3.94
C LEU A 1144 18.49 -23.92 3.80
N CYS A 1145 17.88 -23.83 2.61
CA CYS A 1145 16.44 -24.05 2.45
C CYS A 1145 15.97 -25.44 2.87
N ASN A 1146 16.69 -26.48 2.44
CA ASN A 1146 16.36 -27.86 2.79
C ASN A 1146 16.64 -28.18 4.25
N VAL A 1147 17.71 -27.62 4.82
CA VAL A 1147 18.04 -27.73 6.25
C VAL A 1147 16.93 -27.07 7.09
N LEU A 1148 16.52 -25.85 6.75
CA LEU A 1148 15.45 -25.12 7.44
C LEU A 1148 14.10 -25.82 7.34
N ARG A 1149 13.75 -26.39 6.18
CA ARG A 1149 12.51 -27.20 6.03
C ARG A 1149 12.51 -28.40 6.96
N ARG A 1150 13.63 -29.13 7.02
CA ARG A 1150 13.75 -30.31 7.88
C ARG A 1150 13.71 -29.93 9.36
N ILE A 1151 14.37 -28.84 9.75
CA ILE A 1151 14.26 -28.27 11.10
C ILE A 1151 12.80 -27.97 11.44
N ARG A 1152 12.07 -27.25 10.59
CA ARG A 1152 10.66 -26.89 10.86
C ARG A 1152 9.76 -28.11 11.03
N ARG A 1153 9.87 -29.11 10.15
CA ARG A 1153 9.10 -30.36 10.28
C ARG A 1153 9.42 -31.09 11.58
N LEU A 1154 10.69 -31.15 11.99
CA LEU A 1154 11.08 -31.75 13.26
C LEU A 1154 10.57 -30.92 14.44
N LEU A 1155 10.62 -29.58 14.36
CA LEU A 1155 10.07 -28.72 15.40
C LEU A 1155 8.56 -28.98 15.62
N ASP A 1156 7.79 -29.15 14.54
CA ASP A 1156 6.35 -29.49 14.63
C ASP A 1156 6.11 -30.85 15.30
N GLN A 1157 7.08 -31.78 15.23
CA GLN A 1157 6.98 -33.12 15.80
C GLN A 1157 7.47 -33.21 17.26
N VAL A 1158 8.55 -32.51 17.60
CA VAL A 1158 9.27 -32.71 18.88
C VAL A 1158 9.39 -31.46 19.76
N ALA A 1159 9.25 -30.26 19.21
CA ALA A 1159 9.56 -29.01 19.92
C ALA A 1159 8.31 -28.17 20.22
N MET A 1160 8.46 -27.27 21.19
CA MET A 1160 7.43 -26.33 21.63
C MET A 1160 7.74 -24.88 21.31
N SER A 1161 9.02 -24.52 21.23
CA SER A 1161 9.46 -23.18 20.86
C SER A 1161 10.89 -23.19 20.33
N PHE A 1162 11.20 -22.21 19.46
CA PHE A 1162 12.54 -21.95 18.95
C PHE A 1162 12.88 -20.49 19.23
N THR A 1163 13.81 -20.20 20.13
CA THR A 1163 14.06 -18.85 20.68
C THR A 1163 15.52 -18.48 20.65
N HIS A 1164 15.80 -17.17 20.62
CA HIS A 1164 17.17 -16.66 20.66
C HIS A 1164 17.65 -16.54 22.10
N ILE A 1165 18.89 -16.94 22.36
CA ILE A 1165 19.61 -16.71 23.61
C ILE A 1165 20.86 -15.85 23.35
N PHE A 1166 21.34 -15.10 24.34
CA PHE A 1166 22.61 -14.39 24.17
C PHE A 1166 23.79 -15.35 24.24
N ARG A 1167 24.85 -15.10 23.47
CA ARG A 1167 26.05 -15.94 23.44
C ARG A 1167 26.65 -16.17 24.82
N GLU A 1168 26.62 -15.14 25.67
CA GLU A 1168 27.12 -15.21 27.05
C GLU A 1168 26.32 -16.17 27.95
N ALA A 1169 25.11 -16.59 27.54
CA ALA A 1169 24.27 -17.59 28.18
C ALA A 1169 24.13 -18.88 27.35
N ASN A 1170 24.89 -19.04 26.26
CA ASN A 1170 24.94 -20.24 25.43
C ASN A 1170 26.27 -21.02 25.56
N GLY A 1171 27.07 -20.71 26.60
CA GLY A 1171 28.47 -21.12 26.70
C GLY A 1171 28.74 -22.63 26.72
N VAL A 1172 27.78 -23.46 27.16
CA VAL A 1172 27.92 -24.93 27.10
C VAL A 1172 27.92 -25.41 25.65
N ALA A 1173 27.04 -24.88 24.81
CA ALA A 1173 26.96 -25.25 23.40
C ALA A 1173 28.15 -24.70 22.59
N ASP A 1174 28.57 -23.46 22.85
CA ASP A 1174 29.78 -22.83 22.26
C ASP A 1174 31.03 -23.68 22.52
N ARG A 1175 31.25 -24.13 23.76
CA ARG A 1175 32.39 -24.99 24.12
C ARG A 1175 32.32 -26.38 23.51
N LEU A 1176 31.11 -26.96 23.40
CA LEU A 1176 30.92 -28.22 22.69
C LEU A 1176 31.22 -28.07 21.20
N ALA A 1177 30.80 -26.98 20.57
CA ALA A 1177 31.09 -26.70 19.16
C ALA A 1177 32.58 -26.46 18.90
N ALA A 1178 33.32 -25.94 19.90
CA ALA A 1178 34.76 -25.67 19.82
C ALA A 1178 35.67 -26.89 20.07
N LEU A 1179 35.11 -28.09 20.32
CA LEU A 1179 35.94 -29.29 20.50
C LEU A 1179 36.77 -29.58 19.24
N GLN A 1180 38.04 -29.90 19.44
CA GLN A 1180 38.96 -30.29 18.37
C GLN A 1180 39.23 -31.79 18.47
N GLY A 1181 38.79 -32.57 17.47
CA GLY A 1181 39.09 -34.00 17.46
C GLY A 1181 38.18 -34.90 16.62
N GLY A 1182 37.92 -34.58 15.34
CA GLY A 1182 37.82 -35.53 14.22
C GLY A 1182 36.79 -36.67 14.24
N ILE A 1183 36.03 -36.88 15.31
CA ILE A 1183 35.06 -37.97 15.45
C ILE A 1183 33.76 -37.42 16.05
N ASN A 1184 32.65 -37.65 15.35
CA ASN A 1184 31.31 -37.32 15.85
C ASN A 1184 31.04 -38.07 17.16
N GLN A 1185 30.62 -37.35 18.20
CA GLN A 1185 30.44 -37.91 19.54
C GLN A 1185 29.09 -37.52 20.12
N VAL A 1186 28.44 -38.48 20.76
CA VAL A 1186 27.22 -38.29 21.55
C VAL A 1186 27.52 -38.69 22.99
N PHE A 1187 27.20 -37.80 23.93
CA PHE A 1187 27.42 -37.97 25.36
C PHE A 1187 26.07 -38.19 26.04
N ASP A 1188 25.83 -39.39 26.56
CA ASP A 1188 24.57 -39.77 27.22
C ASP A 1188 24.57 -39.49 28.74
N SER A 1189 25.71 -39.04 29.29
CA SER A 1189 25.78 -38.66 30.71
C SER A 1189 26.74 -37.51 30.97
N HIS A 1190 26.49 -36.76 32.05
CA HIS A 1190 27.33 -35.65 32.49
C HIS A 1190 28.80 -36.05 32.73
N LEU A 1191 29.08 -37.30 33.14
CA LEU A 1191 30.43 -37.77 33.44
C LEU A 1191 31.30 -37.96 32.19
N GLN A 1192 30.68 -38.19 31.03
CA GLN A 1192 31.38 -38.35 29.75
C GLN A 1192 31.82 -37.01 29.15
N LEU A 1193 31.37 -35.88 29.71
CA LEU A 1193 31.67 -34.56 29.17
C LEU A 1193 33.08 -34.07 29.54
N PRO A 1194 33.75 -33.34 28.62
CA PRO A 1194 35.02 -32.68 28.91
C PRO A 1194 34.94 -31.82 30.17
N ARG A 1195 36.03 -31.77 30.96
CA ARG A 1195 36.07 -31.05 32.26
C ARG A 1195 35.60 -29.60 32.14
N GLU A 1196 36.00 -28.93 31.07
CA GLU A 1196 35.65 -27.52 30.81
C GLU A 1196 34.16 -27.31 30.51
N VAL A 1197 33.50 -28.29 29.89
CA VAL A 1197 32.05 -28.26 29.62
C VAL A 1197 31.26 -28.54 30.90
N ARG A 1198 31.74 -29.47 31.74
CA ARG A 1198 31.13 -29.78 33.05
C ARG A 1198 31.07 -28.55 33.97
N GLY A 1199 32.14 -27.75 33.99
CA GLY A 1199 32.18 -26.49 34.74
C GLY A 1199 31.11 -25.49 34.30
N CYS A 1200 30.91 -25.30 32.99
CA CYS A 1200 29.86 -24.44 32.46
C CYS A 1200 28.45 -24.94 32.80
N ILE A 1201 28.21 -26.24 32.74
CA ILE A 1201 26.92 -26.82 33.12
C ILE A 1201 26.59 -26.53 34.59
N ALA A 1202 27.58 -26.62 35.48
CA ALA A 1202 27.39 -26.30 36.89
C ALA A 1202 27.04 -24.82 37.11
N MET A 1203 27.70 -23.91 36.36
CA MET A 1203 27.40 -22.47 36.41
C MET A 1203 26.00 -22.14 35.87
N ASP A 1204 25.60 -22.74 34.74
CA ASP A 1204 24.25 -22.60 34.18
C ASP A 1204 23.18 -23.16 35.14
N ALA A 1205 23.43 -24.33 35.74
CA ALA A 1205 22.53 -24.94 36.72
C ALA A 1205 22.39 -24.12 38.01
N ALA A 1206 23.41 -23.34 38.37
CA ALA A 1206 23.39 -22.37 39.46
C ALA A 1206 22.88 -20.97 39.03
N GLN A 1207 22.56 -20.76 37.75
CA GLN A 1207 22.08 -19.50 37.17
C GLN A 1207 22.99 -18.29 37.43
N ILE A 1208 24.31 -18.48 37.28
CA ILE A 1208 25.29 -17.41 37.46
C ILE A 1208 25.25 -16.46 36.25
N PRO A 1209 25.14 -15.12 36.44
CA PRO A 1209 25.08 -14.14 35.34
C PRO A 1209 26.45 -13.82 34.70
N SER A 1210 26.43 -13.44 33.43
CA SER A 1210 27.54 -12.92 32.60
C SER A 1210 27.32 -11.44 32.21
N PHE A 1211 28.36 -10.74 31.72
CA PHE A 1211 28.30 -9.33 31.30
C PHE A 1211 28.45 -9.13 29.79
N ARG A 1212 27.65 -8.24 29.19
CA ARG A 1212 27.69 -7.85 27.76
C ARG A 1212 27.83 -6.34 27.56
N LEU A 1213 28.77 -5.91 26.70
CA LEU A 1213 28.96 -4.49 26.34
C LEU A 1213 28.13 -4.08 25.11
N VAL A 1214 27.13 -3.22 25.29
CA VAL A 1214 26.23 -2.66 24.25
C VAL A 1214 26.72 -1.28 23.79
N ALA A 1215 26.65 -0.98 22.48
CA ALA A 1215 27.00 0.34 21.96
C ALA A 1215 25.98 1.41 22.38
N GLN A 1216 26.46 2.62 22.67
CA GLN A 1216 25.61 3.78 22.91
C GLN A 1216 25.18 4.43 21.59
#